data_AF-A0A0G2H619-F1
#
_entry.id   AF-A0A0G2H619-F1
#
_cell.length_a   1.000
_cell.length_b   1.000
_cell.length_c   1.000
_cell.angle_alpha   90.00
_cell.angle_beta   90.00
_cell.angle_gamma   90.00
#
_symmetry.space_group_name_H-M   'P 1'
#
loop_
_entity.id
_entity.type
_entity.pdbx_description
1 polymer ?
#
loop_
_entity_poly.entity_id
_entity_poly.type
_entity_poly.pdbx_seq_one_letter_code
_entity_poly.pdbx_strand_id
1 'polypeptide(L)'
;MAITSSLPASSSATNTAFSSDFWDLYKSSKRDTGYVLDWLRRTVENAARTKKSKTAIAPIGERLTVQNLLQASELVSKRQITAPLYVRGAFKRTLVKRRQITEWYRQREAIDPTVQPANEKHAFFNDALATAYALMCPDQDEPAAQPVSEKAASKPTRELAPQPSKNFFDVLANIPEEEPGSPVLELAERDVPQDVPEPPEYVFVDDPLAEILDLHLYVLEMDALVSAAKHFWKLAANGDMPVPLAAWLTTAGFAATKHLCDIVTPAIGGHQALIHHYTSKRADLGISGIDVSKEMAEKTGESPVYKDFSDGLALAFPCSALINFKRDKQHDSNFMAVVERQPIAKSFIPEEKEKQDKEAFMQNVMKTISDPYEKELPQHEAVAVMQLLAERQAIDSNAMQSVLRSITQLIRDEKTKGTSVKDDFNPLLPETREFLQSKDVFPGTGLVVGLQMMLETCKSFVYRDSVPNPMNCRMMALRFAQEVTQNIQLVNDHDAVAKNHTVPVASGLVGVSDRLKAFMREKRLDLYSQSPWTGGQQMVQIIAYALEAGLLLCNQRGIVGTVLHGYNAVQQLAEAPIKNPLLDALSNFLVEAVFLGRAPSSNFQSVWMRFLGGGIDKKNVRGKDGKKFAITLPKRPTNSNNSTDFQKRIDAFSLSLFHNLYGTDWMGRPEFWAQVFTSRTKKTASKQEAMQYETKLHRRPFGDALYMMSDVVSEEFNSEFPIAKVNFFAVYMTCVDMLTEISRRAVEERPEELRWAWDLGGMDSHTDAAAGFAFIGFLLQDVDTRATKTKADLSKHSGLRLVQDAINHVWGEKKLEDFFWKSFLVTSELPPLAADQVLCRVQYISNDAGQRGFIGIGVADDRMYVPPVAVGAAMRAGIIAVVVDSRAASLPVGSTVMTLHMGRWADTVVLDAADCQLLDPASGIAPTHFLGALGAPGLAAYYGVVEVLRAAPAHTLVVSGAAGATGAAAVQIAKRIVGCRRVVGIAGGAAKCAWVVSALGADACVDYKSAGFHEELARATEGYVELFFDNVGGAVLDAVLPRMARGGTVAVCGAVATYNDPAPMRLGNWMEVVSMRLQLKGFILLDYAEKIPEAIGKLVEAVREGKVVLGEEMETVVETGIEGVPETWMRLFEGGNRGKLVTKLVQ
;
A
#
# COMPACT_ATOMS: atom_id res chain seq x y z
N MET A 1 10.47 -30.91 5.84
CA MET A 1 10.01 -32.26 5.43
C MET A 1 8.80 -32.08 4.53
N ALA A 2 8.82 -32.74 3.37
CA ALA A 2 7.96 -32.50 2.22
C ALA A 2 6.49 -32.87 2.45
N ILE A 3 5.56 -32.06 1.95
CA ILE A 3 4.29 -32.54 1.39
C ILE A 3 4.01 -31.77 0.09
N THR A 4 3.98 -32.55 -0.98
CA THR A 4 3.73 -32.24 -2.38
C THR A 4 2.23 -32.19 -2.69
N SER A 5 1.86 -31.31 -3.65
CA SER A 5 0.80 -31.42 -4.66
C SER A 5 -0.43 -32.33 -4.39
N SER A 6 -1.62 -31.73 -4.36
CA SER A 6 -2.80 -32.23 -5.10
C SER A 6 -3.97 -31.24 -4.96
N LEU A 7 -4.23 -30.45 -6.00
CA LEU A 7 -5.54 -29.85 -6.25
C LEU A 7 -6.47 -30.97 -6.75
N PRO A 8 -7.67 -31.18 -6.18
CA PRO A 8 -8.63 -32.09 -6.77
C PRO A 8 -9.39 -31.38 -7.90
N ALA A 9 -9.28 -31.94 -9.09
CA ALA A 9 -10.24 -31.74 -10.16
C ALA A 9 -11.57 -32.41 -9.76
N SER A 10 -12.66 -31.66 -9.75
CA SER A 10 -14.02 -32.21 -9.76
C SER A 10 -14.70 -31.85 -11.07
N SER A 11 -15.00 -32.87 -11.86
CA SER A 11 -15.77 -32.76 -13.10
C SER A 11 -17.28 -32.89 -12.84
N SER A 12 -18.04 -32.27 -13.76
CA SER A 12 -19.43 -32.53 -14.17
C SER A 12 -20.51 -31.52 -13.78
N ALA A 13 -20.59 -30.45 -14.56
CA ALA A 13 -21.82 -30.02 -15.22
C ALA A 13 -21.45 -29.33 -16.55
N THR A 14 -21.90 -29.87 -17.67
CA THR A 14 -21.69 -29.30 -19.02
C THR A 14 -22.46 -27.99 -19.14
N ASN A 15 -21.79 -26.86 -18.85
CA ASN A 15 -22.30 -25.52 -19.09
C ASN A 15 -21.58 -24.89 -20.28
N THR A 16 -22.36 -24.44 -21.26
CA THR A 16 -21.94 -23.78 -22.51
C THR A 16 -21.45 -22.35 -22.24
N ALA A 17 -20.35 -22.20 -21.50
CA ALA A 17 -19.54 -21.00 -21.50
C ALA A 17 -18.83 -20.85 -22.86
N PHE A 18 -18.41 -19.64 -23.22
CA PHE A 18 -17.40 -19.47 -24.28
C PHE A 18 -16.18 -20.31 -23.89
N SER A 19 -15.82 -21.32 -24.68
CA SER A 19 -14.58 -22.06 -24.42
C SER A 19 -13.39 -21.11 -24.59
N SER A 20 -12.30 -21.34 -23.86
CA SER A 20 -11.00 -20.70 -24.12
C SER A 20 -10.65 -20.73 -25.62
N ASP A 21 -11.06 -21.80 -26.29
CA ASP A 21 -10.85 -22.03 -27.72
C ASP A 21 -11.52 -20.98 -28.62
N PHE A 22 -12.69 -20.42 -28.24
CA PHE A 22 -13.32 -19.35 -29.02
C PHE A 22 -12.63 -17.99 -28.83
N TRP A 23 -12.15 -17.71 -27.62
CA TRP A 23 -11.38 -16.50 -27.33
C TRP A 23 -10.06 -16.49 -28.10
N ASP A 24 -9.38 -17.63 -28.09
CA ASP A 24 -8.18 -17.84 -28.88
C ASP A 24 -8.49 -17.74 -30.37
N LEU A 25 -9.62 -18.27 -30.83
CA LEU A 25 -10.08 -18.13 -32.22
C LEU A 25 -10.28 -16.66 -32.64
N TYR A 26 -10.97 -15.86 -31.83
CA TYR A 26 -11.24 -14.45 -32.12
C TYR A 26 -9.97 -13.58 -32.09
N LYS A 27 -9.16 -13.68 -31.03
CA LYS A 27 -7.87 -12.96 -30.93
C LYS A 27 -6.93 -13.36 -32.07
N SER A 28 -6.89 -14.65 -32.42
CA SER A 28 -6.08 -15.16 -33.53
C SER A 28 -6.59 -14.69 -34.90
N SER A 29 -7.91 -14.50 -35.07
CA SER A 29 -8.50 -13.91 -36.28
C SER A 29 -8.08 -12.45 -36.46
N LYS A 30 -8.11 -11.65 -35.40
CA LYS A 30 -7.65 -10.24 -35.42
C LYS A 30 -6.17 -10.14 -35.77
N ARG A 31 -5.34 -11.00 -35.17
CA ARG A 31 -3.90 -11.08 -35.46
C ARG A 31 -3.63 -11.35 -36.94
N ASP A 32 -4.27 -12.39 -37.49
CA ASP A 32 -4.12 -12.71 -38.92
C ASP A 32 -4.60 -11.55 -39.81
N THR A 33 -5.68 -10.86 -39.41
CA THR A 33 -6.19 -9.67 -40.10
C THR A 33 -5.15 -8.54 -40.07
N GLY A 34 -4.48 -8.31 -38.94
CA GLY A 34 -3.44 -7.30 -38.79
C GLY A 34 -2.27 -7.50 -39.77
N TYR A 35 -1.88 -8.74 -40.06
CA TYR A 35 -0.76 -9.01 -40.98
C TYR A 35 -1.12 -8.60 -42.41
N VAL A 36 -2.38 -8.81 -42.80
CA VAL A 36 -2.91 -8.39 -44.09
C VAL A 36 -2.93 -6.87 -44.19
N LEU A 37 -3.39 -6.20 -43.14
CA LEU A 37 -3.57 -4.76 -43.11
C LEU A 37 -2.26 -3.98 -43.04
N ASP A 38 -1.31 -4.41 -42.21
CA ASP A 38 0.02 -3.79 -42.16
C ASP A 38 0.75 -3.92 -43.49
N TRP A 39 0.67 -5.10 -44.12
CA TRP A 39 1.23 -5.28 -45.45
C TRP A 39 0.55 -4.39 -46.49
N LEU A 40 -0.79 -4.34 -46.50
CA LEU A 40 -1.56 -3.48 -47.40
C LEU A 40 -1.20 -2.01 -47.22
N ARG A 41 -1.17 -1.52 -45.97
CA ARG A 41 -0.78 -0.16 -45.61
C ARG A 41 0.61 0.16 -46.15
N ARG A 42 1.62 -0.63 -45.79
CA ARG A 42 3.01 -0.41 -46.24
C ARG A 42 3.11 -0.44 -47.75
N THR A 43 2.39 -1.34 -48.41
CA THR A 43 2.36 -1.48 -49.85
C THR A 43 1.75 -0.24 -50.52
N VAL A 44 0.63 0.27 -50.00
CA VAL A 44 -0.03 1.49 -50.49
C VAL A 44 0.83 2.74 -50.22
N GLU A 45 1.41 2.89 -49.02
CA GLU A 45 2.30 4.00 -48.68
C GLU A 45 3.56 4.02 -49.55
N ASN A 46 4.19 2.86 -49.78
CA ASN A 46 5.34 2.73 -50.67
C ASN A 46 4.93 3.01 -52.13
N ALA A 47 3.76 2.54 -52.56
CA ALA A 47 3.20 2.81 -53.88
C ALA A 47 2.88 4.31 -54.09
N ALA A 48 2.48 5.03 -53.05
CA ALA A 48 2.23 6.48 -53.07
C ALA A 48 3.53 7.32 -53.12
N ARG A 49 4.63 6.82 -52.54
CA ARG A 49 5.97 7.47 -52.58
C ARG A 49 6.66 7.39 -53.95
N THR A 50 6.23 6.50 -54.84
CA THR A 50 6.78 6.38 -56.21
C THR A 50 6.18 7.44 -57.16
N LYS A 51 7.06 8.25 -57.79
CA LYS A 51 6.82 9.52 -58.51
C LYS A 51 5.87 9.52 -59.75
N LYS A 52 4.95 8.56 -59.91
CA LYS A 52 4.07 8.48 -61.11
C LYS A 52 2.56 8.35 -60.85
N SER A 53 2.06 8.58 -59.64
CA SER A 53 0.60 8.57 -59.37
C SER A 53 0.00 9.98 -59.48
N LYS A 54 -0.94 10.19 -60.41
CA LYS A 54 -1.79 11.41 -60.48
C LYS A 54 -3.02 11.34 -59.56
N THR A 55 -3.20 10.23 -58.84
CA THR A 55 -4.30 10.04 -57.88
C THR A 55 -3.76 10.33 -56.47
N ALA A 56 -4.35 11.31 -55.79
CA ALA A 56 -4.10 11.55 -54.37
C ALA A 56 -4.65 10.36 -53.59
N ILE A 57 -3.78 9.63 -52.88
CA ILE A 57 -4.19 8.53 -52.01
C ILE A 57 -4.07 9.05 -50.59
N ALA A 58 -5.17 9.00 -49.83
CA ALA A 58 -5.15 9.34 -48.42
C ALA A 58 -4.31 8.28 -47.66
N PRO A 59 -3.42 8.68 -46.73
CA PRO A 59 -2.70 7.73 -45.91
C PRO A 59 -3.68 6.85 -45.11
N ILE A 60 -3.37 5.56 -45.03
CA ILE A 60 -4.15 4.56 -44.30
C ILE A 60 -3.78 4.72 -42.81
N GLY A 61 -4.71 5.26 -42.01
CA GLY A 61 -4.56 5.40 -40.56
C GLY A 61 -4.77 4.10 -39.79
N GLU A 62 -4.64 4.11 -38.46
CA GLU A 62 -4.84 2.92 -37.61
C GLU A 62 -6.32 2.50 -37.49
N ARG A 63 -7.23 3.42 -37.86
CA ARG A 63 -8.69 3.19 -37.90
C ARG A 63 -9.13 3.12 -39.35
N LEU A 64 -9.73 2.00 -39.72
CA LEU A 64 -10.00 1.64 -41.11
C LEU A 64 -11.48 1.42 -41.33
N THR A 65 -11.95 1.79 -42.51
CA THR A 65 -13.23 1.30 -43.03
C THR A 65 -13.00 0.14 -43.98
N VAL A 66 -14.02 -0.70 -44.15
CA VAL A 66 -14.11 -1.69 -45.22
C VAL A 66 -13.82 -1.07 -46.59
N GLN A 67 -14.26 0.17 -46.80
CA GLN A 67 -14.00 0.90 -48.04
C GLN A 67 -12.50 1.20 -48.22
N ASN A 68 -11.77 1.52 -47.15
CA ASN A 68 -10.31 1.71 -47.21
C ASN A 68 -9.60 0.41 -47.58
N LEU A 69 -10.04 -0.73 -47.03
CA LEU A 69 -9.51 -2.05 -47.35
C LEU A 69 -9.71 -2.39 -48.85
N LEU A 70 -10.92 -2.19 -49.38
CA LEU A 70 -11.24 -2.48 -50.78
C LEU A 70 -10.44 -1.58 -51.73
N GLN A 71 -10.35 -0.29 -51.45
CA GLN A 71 -9.56 0.65 -52.27
C GLN A 71 -8.06 0.29 -52.29
N ALA A 72 -7.51 -0.10 -51.14
CA ALA A 72 -6.14 -0.58 -51.05
C ALA A 72 -5.91 -1.87 -51.85
N SER A 73 -6.84 -2.82 -51.72
CA SER A 73 -6.78 -4.11 -52.42
C SER A 73 -6.91 -3.96 -53.93
N GLU A 74 -7.81 -3.09 -54.40
CA GLU A 74 -7.91 -2.73 -55.82
C GLU A 74 -6.63 -2.12 -56.37
N LEU A 75 -5.96 -1.28 -55.58
CA LEU A 75 -4.72 -0.64 -56.00
C LEU A 75 -3.58 -1.66 -56.14
N VAL A 76 -3.47 -2.57 -55.18
CA VAL A 76 -2.52 -3.70 -55.23
C VAL A 76 -2.78 -4.55 -56.47
N SER A 77 -4.05 -4.88 -56.74
CA SER A 77 -4.48 -5.63 -57.92
C SER A 77 -4.16 -4.91 -59.24
N LYS A 78 -4.57 -3.63 -59.37
CA LYS A 78 -4.30 -2.77 -60.54
C LYS A 78 -2.81 -2.59 -60.81
N ARG A 79 -1.97 -2.63 -59.78
CA ARG A 79 -0.51 -2.53 -59.89
C ARG A 79 0.19 -3.89 -60.01
N GLN A 80 -0.56 -5.00 -60.06
CA GLN A 80 -0.03 -6.36 -60.14
C GLN A 80 1.01 -6.67 -59.06
N ILE A 81 0.79 -6.16 -57.84
CA ILE A 81 1.69 -6.39 -56.71
C ILE A 81 1.31 -7.72 -56.05
N THR A 82 2.22 -8.69 -56.12
CA THR A 82 2.01 -10.02 -55.52
C THR A 82 2.19 -9.97 -54.00
N ALA A 83 1.17 -10.43 -53.27
CA ALA A 83 1.26 -10.60 -51.82
C ALA A 83 2.23 -11.75 -51.43
N PRO A 84 3.10 -11.57 -50.42
CA PRO A 84 3.94 -12.64 -49.89
C PRO A 84 3.13 -13.83 -49.39
N LEU A 85 3.69 -15.04 -49.46
CA LEU A 85 3.01 -16.28 -49.06
C LEU A 85 2.45 -16.23 -47.63
N TYR A 86 3.20 -15.67 -46.67
CA TYR A 86 2.73 -15.54 -45.28
C TYR A 86 1.52 -14.60 -45.14
N VAL A 87 1.44 -13.55 -45.97
CA VAL A 87 0.29 -12.61 -46.01
C VAL A 87 -0.91 -13.28 -46.64
N ARG A 88 -0.72 -14.03 -47.74
CA ARG A 88 -1.77 -14.82 -48.39
C ARG A 88 -2.34 -15.88 -47.44
N GLY A 89 -1.45 -16.57 -46.70
CA GLY A 89 -1.82 -17.52 -45.67
C GLY A 89 -2.57 -16.87 -44.50
N ALA A 90 -2.11 -15.72 -44.00
CA ALA A 90 -2.80 -14.95 -42.96
C ALA A 90 -4.19 -14.48 -43.42
N PHE A 91 -4.32 -14.03 -44.67
CA PHE A 91 -5.62 -13.62 -45.22
C PHE A 91 -6.58 -14.81 -45.34
N LYS A 92 -6.10 -15.97 -45.84
CA LYS A 92 -6.93 -17.18 -45.91
C LYS A 92 -7.38 -17.65 -44.52
N ARG A 93 -6.48 -17.65 -43.52
CA ARG A 93 -6.84 -17.96 -42.12
C ARG A 93 -7.82 -16.94 -41.54
N THR A 94 -7.67 -15.66 -41.87
CA THR A 94 -8.63 -14.61 -41.48
C THR A 94 -10.02 -14.95 -42.00
N LEU A 95 -10.16 -15.30 -43.27
CA LEU A 95 -11.46 -15.67 -43.86
C LEU A 95 -12.06 -16.92 -43.20
N VAL A 96 -11.25 -17.96 -42.97
CA VAL A 96 -11.70 -19.21 -42.31
C VAL A 96 -12.16 -18.95 -40.87
N LYS A 97 -11.33 -18.27 -40.07
CA LYS A 97 -11.67 -17.95 -38.68
C LYS A 97 -12.86 -17.01 -38.60
N ARG A 98 -12.93 -16.02 -39.49
CA ARG A 98 -14.05 -15.09 -39.56
C ARG A 98 -15.34 -15.79 -39.95
N ARG A 99 -15.28 -16.81 -40.81
CA ARG A 99 -16.40 -17.70 -41.10
C ARG A 99 -16.82 -18.48 -39.86
N GLN A 100 -15.89 -19.11 -39.14
CA GLN A 100 -16.18 -19.83 -37.89
C GLN A 100 -16.81 -18.90 -36.83
N ILE A 101 -16.30 -17.68 -36.66
CA ILE A 101 -16.85 -16.65 -35.76
C ILE A 101 -18.25 -16.22 -36.21
N THR A 102 -18.46 -16.05 -37.51
CA THR A 102 -19.77 -15.70 -38.09
C THR A 102 -20.78 -16.84 -37.93
N GLU A 103 -20.35 -18.08 -38.09
CA GLU A 103 -21.19 -19.27 -37.98
C GLU A 103 -21.55 -19.54 -36.53
N TRP A 104 -20.58 -19.40 -35.64
CA TRP A 104 -20.80 -19.34 -34.19
C TRP A 104 -21.82 -18.25 -33.82
N TYR A 105 -21.75 -17.06 -34.45
CA TYR A 105 -22.69 -15.97 -34.23
C TYR A 105 -24.08 -16.27 -34.81
N ARG A 106 -24.16 -16.89 -35.99
CA ARG A 106 -25.42 -17.25 -36.65
C ARG A 106 -26.16 -18.41 -35.97
N GLN A 107 -25.43 -19.43 -35.49
CA GLN A 107 -26.03 -20.53 -34.70
C GLN A 107 -26.74 -20.02 -33.46
N ARG A 108 -26.25 -18.90 -32.93
CA ARG A 108 -26.76 -18.20 -31.77
C ARG A 108 -27.95 -17.29 -32.09
N GLU A 109 -27.97 -16.71 -33.29
CA GLU A 109 -29.07 -15.89 -33.84
C GLU A 109 -30.27 -16.73 -34.34
N ALA A 110 -30.03 -17.91 -34.91
CA ALA A 110 -31.06 -18.81 -35.48
C ALA A 110 -32.06 -19.39 -34.45
N ILE A 111 -31.88 -19.07 -33.17
CA ILE A 111 -32.70 -19.54 -32.07
C ILE A 111 -33.93 -18.61 -31.87
N ASP A 112 -33.99 -17.44 -32.55
CA ASP A 112 -35.15 -16.51 -32.54
C ASP A 112 -35.88 -16.43 -33.89
N PRO A 113 -37.18 -16.78 -33.98
CA PRO A 113 -37.98 -16.59 -35.18
C PRO A 113 -38.54 -15.15 -35.35
N THR A 114 -38.36 -14.24 -34.38
CA THR A 114 -38.83 -12.84 -34.47
C THR A 114 -37.78 -11.85 -34.99
N VAL A 115 -36.53 -12.29 -35.12
CA VAL A 115 -35.43 -11.50 -35.68
C VAL A 115 -35.57 -11.44 -37.21
N GLN A 116 -36.08 -10.32 -37.73
CA GLN A 116 -35.88 -9.99 -39.14
C GLN A 116 -34.36 -9.91 -39.42
N PRO A 117 -33.89 -10.31 -40.62
CA PRO A 117 -32.47 -10.36 -40.94
C PRO A 117 -31.86 -8.95 -41.00
N ALA A 118 -31.54 -8.35 -39.85
CA ALA A 118 -30.82 -7.08 -39.72
C ALA A 118 -29.30 -7.27 -39.82
N ASN A 119 -28.86 -8.31 -40.54
CA ASN A 119 -27.49 -8.79 -40.61
C ASN A 119 -26.73 -8.36 -41.88
N GLU A 120 -27.33 -7.48 -42.68
CA GLU A 120 -26.75 -7.00 -43.93
C GLU A 120 -25.38 -6.34 -43.74
N LYS A 121 -25.11 -5.72 -42.58
CA LYS A 121 -23.83 -5.03 -42.30
C LYS A 121 -22.67 -5.99 -42.01
N HIS A 122 -22.90 -7.07 -41.27
CA HIS A 122 -21.87 -8.08 -41.00
C HIS A 122 -21.60 -8.95 -42.24
N ALA A 123 -22.67 -9.28 -42.97
CA ALA A 123 -22.56 -9.93 -44.28
C ALA A 123 -21.73 -9.07 -45.25
N PHE A 124 -22.03 -7.77 -45.35
CA PHE A 124 -21.27 -6.82 -46.18
C PHE A 124 -19.78 -6.72 -45.78
N PHE A 125 -19.47 -6.72 -44.48
CA PHE A 125 -18.09 -6.72 -44.00
C PHE A 125 -17.33 -7.97 -44.46
N ASN A 126 -17.95 -9.14 -44.31
CA ASN A 126 -17.36 -10.40 -44.77
C ASN A 126 -17.25 -10.47 -46.31
N ASP A 127 -18.24 -9.95 -47.04
CA ASP A 127 -18.22 -9.83 -48.51
C ASP A 127 -17.03 -9.01 -48.99
N ALA A 128 -16.75 -7.92 -48.28
CA ALA A 128 -15.65 -7.04 -48.64
C ALA A 128 -14.28 -7.64 -48.31
N LEU A 129 -14.15 -8.39 -47.20
CA LEU A 129 -12.94 -9.16 -46.92
C LEU A 129 -12.68 -10.21 -48.02
N ALA A 130 -13.72 -10.93 -48.45
CA ALA A 130 -13.61 -11.91 -49.53
C ALA A 130 -13.26 -11.25 -50.87
N THR A 131 -13.88 -10.10 -51.17
CA THR A 131 -13.59 -9.31 -52.38
C THR A 131 -12.14 -8.79 -52.36
N ALA A 132 -11.67 -8.27 -51.22
CA ALA A 132 -10.29 -7.84 -51.04
C ALA A 132 -9.31 -9.00 -51.26
N TYR A 133 -9.62 -10.19 -50.73
CA TYR A 133 -8.82 -11.40 -50.96
C TYR A 133 -8.76 -11.77 -52.44
N ALA A 134 -9.89 -11.81 -53.15
CA ALA A 134 -9.94 -12.12 -54.57
C ALA A 134 -9.16 -11.11 -55.43
N LEU A 135 -9.20 -9.82 -55.07
CA LEU A 135 -8.41 -8.78 -55.73
C LEU A 135 -6.90 -8.95 -55.52
N MET A 136 -6.49 -9.37 -54.33
CA MET A 136 -5.08 -9.54 -53.96
C MET A 136 -4.48 -10.89 -54.34
N CYS A 137 -5.32 -11.92 -54.44
CA CYS A 137 -4.92 -13.31 -54.64
C CYS A 137 -5.78 -13.98 -55.72
N PRO A 138 -5.82 -13.48 -56.97
CA PRO A 138 -6.56 -14.15 -58.04
C PRO A 138 -6.02 -15.58 -58.25
N ASP A 139 -6.93 -16.54 -58.40
CA ASP A 139 -6.65 -17.99 -58.49
C ASP A 139 -5.45 -18.31 -59.39
N GLN A 140 -4.49 -19.08 -58.87
CA GLN A 140 -3.31 -19.56 -59.61
C GLN A 140 -3.37 -21.05 -59.96
N ASP A 141 -4.56 -21.66 -59.95
CA ASP A 141 -4.75 -23.06 -60.35
C ASP A 141 -5.37 -23.22 -61.74
N GLU A 142 -4.91 -22.45 -62.74
CA GLU A 142 -5.04 -22.83 -64.15
C GLU A 142 -3.69 -22.74 -64.89
N PRO A 143 -3.27 -23.79 -65.62
CA PRO A 143 -2.00 -23.80 -66.34
C PRO A 143 -2.03 -22.82 -67.53
N ALA A 144 -0.91 -22.14 -67.71
CA ALA A 144 -0.69 -21.10 -68.72
C ALA A 144 -1.26 -21.45 -70.11
N ALA A 145 -2.22 -20.65 -70.59
CA ALA A 145 -2.58 -20.61 -72.00
C ALA A 145 -1.60 -19.73 -72.79
N GLN A 146 -1.12 -20.26 -73.91
CA GLN A 146 -0.17 -19.64 -74.85
C GLN A 146 -0.71 -18.36 -75.54
N PRO A 147 0.18 -17.49 -76.07
CA PRO A 147 -0.14 -16.10 -76.37
C PRO A 147 -0.84 -15.95 -77.73
N VAL A 148 -1.82 -15.04 -77.81
CA VAL A 148 -2.36 -14.55 -79.09
C VAL A 148 -2.25 -13.03 -79.14
N SER A 149 -1.85 -12.57 -80.33
CA SER A 149 -1.33 -11.27 -80.72
C SER A 149 -2.28 -10.08 -80.65
N GLU A 150 -1.67 -8.90 -80.52
CA GLU A 150 -2.21 -7.55 -80.67
C GLU A 150 -3.13 -7.36 -81.89
N LYS A 151 -4.34 -6.80 -81.66
CA LYS A 151 -4.90 -5.60 -82.33
C LYS A 151 -6.41 -5.50 -82.09
N ALA A 152 -6.83 -4.41 -81.42
CA ALA A 152 -7.86 -3.46 -81.87
C ALA A 152 -8.38 -2.67 -80.66
N ALA A 153 -8.24 -1.36 -80.74
CA ALA A 153 -8.77 -0.41 -79.78
C ALA A 153 -10.28 -0.22 -79.96
N SER A 154 -11.03 -0.21 -78.85
CA SER A 154 -12.21 0.64 -78.71
C SER A 154 -12.41 1.05 -77.24
N LYS A 155 -12.76 2.31 -77.03
CA LYS A 155 -13.00 2.99 -75.74
C LYS A 155 -14.45 2.76 -75.25
N PRO A 156 -14.72 3.00 -73.96
CA PRO A 156 -15.75 2.31 -73.20
C PRO A 156 -17.14 2.95 -73.30
N THR A 157 -18.18 2.15 -73.06
CA THR A 157 -19.52 2.66 -72.74
C THR A 157 -19.96 2.13 -71.38
N ARG A 158 -19.83 3.03 -70.40
CA ARG A 158 -20.76 3.41 -69.33
C ARG A 158 -21.50 2.33 -68.50
N GLU A 159 -21.34 2.51 -67.18
CA GLU A 159 -22.28 2.20 -66.08
C GLU A 159 -22.76 0.74 -65.94
N LEU A 160 -22.12 0.02 -65.02
CA LEU A 160 -22.78 -1.02 -64.23
C LEU A 160 -22.60 -0.66 -62.76
N ALA A 161 -23.71 -0.29 -62.13
CA ALA A 161 -23.88 -0.47 -60.70
C ALA A 161 -23.62 -1.95 -60.38
N PRO A 162 -22.92 -2.29 -59.28
CA PRO A 162 -22.75 -3.69 -58.91
C PRO A 162 -24.13 -4.26 -58.60
N GLN A 163 -24.63 -5.11 -59.49
CA GLN A 163 -25.66 -6.06 -59.11
C GLN A 163 -25.09 -7.01 -58.05
N PRO A 164 -25.91 -7.52 -57.11
CA PRO A 164 -25.48 -8.54 -56.17
C PRO A 164 -25.23 -9.83 -56.95
N SER A 165 -24.01 -10.00 -57.47
CA SER A 165 -23.63 -11.18 -58.20
C SER A 165 -22.91 -12.16 -57.28
N LYS A 166 -23.46 -13.37 -57.26
CA LYS A 166 -23.02 -14.61 -56.58
C LYS A 166 -23.45 -14.72 -55.12
N ASN A 167 -24.09 -15.85 -54.85
CA ASN A 167 -24.45 -16.32 -53.53
C ASN A 167 -23.16 -16.40 -52.71
N PHE A 168 -23.08 -15.63 -51.61
CA PHE A 168 -21.91 -15.45 -50.74
C PHE A 168 -21.23 -16.77 -50.32
N PHE A 169 -22.00 -17.86 -50.24
CA PHE A 169 -21.49 -19.18 -49.88
C PHE A 169 -20.64 -19.85 -50.96
N ASP A 170 -20.74 -19.48 -52.24
CA ASP A 170 -19.99 -20.15 -53.31
C ASP A 170 -18.48 -19.83 -53.30
N VAL A 171 -18.10 -18.62 -52.84
CA VAL A 171 -16.69 -18.20 -52.73
C VAL A 171 -16.02 -18.83 -51.51
N LEU A 172 -16.75 -19.00 -50.41
CA LEU A 172 -16.27 -19.67 -49.19
C LEU A 172 -16.36 -21.21 -49.29
N ALA A 173 -17.27 -21.76 -50.09
CA ALA A 173 -17.42 -23.20 -50.33
C ALA A 173 -16.26 -23.79 -51.16
N ASN A 174 -15.61 -22.97 -51.99
CA ASN A 174 -14.43 -23.38 -52.76
C ASN A 174 -13.12 -23.30 -51.96
N ILE A 175 -13.15 -22.87 -50.69
CA ILE A 175 -12.02 -22.93 -49.78
C ILE A 175 -12.21 -24.17 -48.89
N PRO A 176 -11.56 -25.31 -49.17
CA PRO A 176 -11.81 -26.55 -48.45
C PRO A 176 -11.55 -26.39 -46.93
N GLU A 177 -12.51 -26.82 -46.11
CA GLU A 177 -12.41 -26.83 -44.63
C GLU A 177 -11.34 -27.83 -44.16
N GLU A 178 -11.22 -28.96 -44.86
CA GLU A 178 -10.22 -30.00 -44.64
C GLU A 178 -9.89 -30.64 -45.99
N GLU A 179 -8.75 -30.30 -46.59
CA GLU A 179 -8.12 -31.21 -47.56
C GLU A 179 -6.97 -31.92 -46.85
N PRO A 180 -7.12 -33.22 -46.51
CA PRO A 180 -6.00 -34.03 -46.06
C PRO A 180 -4.95 -34.06 -47.19
N GLY A 181 -3.83 -33.36 -46.98
CA GLY A 181 -2.75 -33.24 -47.97
C GLY A 181 -2.65 -31.88 -48.68
N SER A 182 -3.45 -30.87 -48.30
CA SER A 182 -3.19 -29.49 -48.77
C SER A 182 -1.87 -28.99 -48.16
N PRO A 183 -0.89 -28.52 -48.97
CA PRO A 183 0.38 -27.98 -48.46
C PRO A 183 0.20 -26.82 -47.48
N VAL A 184 -0.99 -26.22 -47.45
CA VAL A 184 -1.33 -25.02 -46.68
C VAL A 184 -1.78 -25.34 -45.24
N LEU A 185 -2.26 -26.57 -44.97
CA LEU A 185 -2.70 -26.98 -43.62
C LEU A 185 -1.56 -27.59 -42.78
N GLU A 186 -0.49 -28.11 -43.41
CA GLU A 186 0.73 -28.55 -42.69
C GLU A 186 1.59 -27.39 -42.17
N LEU A 187 1.28 -26.14 -42.54
CA LEU A 187 2.04 -24.94 -42.17
C LEU A 187 1.43 -24.29 -40.91
N ALA A 188 1.44 -25.03 -39.81
CA ALA A 188 1.08 -24.55 -38.48
C ALA A 188 2.03 -23.44 -38.01
N GLU A 189 1.58 -22.17 -37.92
CA GLU A 189 2.23 -20.97 -37.33
C GLU A 189 3.71 -20.67 -37.69
N ARG A 190 4.41 -21.55 -38.42
CA ARG A 190 5.85 -21.57 -38.69
C ARG A 190 6.27 -20.73 -39.91
N ASP A 191 5.29 -20.20 -40.63
CA ASP A 191 5.49 -19.56 -41.94
C ASP A 191 5.44 -18.04 -41.94
N VAL A 192 5.24 -17.40 -40.78
CA VAL A 192 5.69 -16.02 -40.61
C VAL A 192 7.21 -16.10 -40.39
N PRO A 193 8.04 -15.61 -41.33
CA PRO A 193 9.49 -15.61 -41.14
C PRO A 193 9.83 -14.96 -39.79
N GLN A 194 10.78 -15.52 -39.02
CA GLN A 194 11.12 -15.05 -37.66
C GLN A 194 11.50 -13.55 -37.59
N ASP A 195 11.84 -12.96 -38.73
CA ASP A 195 12.21 -11.57 -38.97
C ASP A 195 11.03 -10.64 -39.33
N VAL A 196 9.81 -11.17 -39.51
CA VAL A 196 8.60 -10.37 -39.73
C VAL A 196 7.97 -10.02 -38.37
N PRO A 197 8.01 -8.74 -37.93
CA PRO A 197 7.41 -8.33 -36.66
C PRO A 197 5.89 -8.50 -36.68
N GLU A 198 5.29 -8.77 -35.51
CA GLU A 198 3.83 -8.72 -35.38
C GLU A 198 3.31 -7.32 -35.73
N PRO A 199 2.19 -7.24 -36.48
CA PRO A 199 1.61 -5.99 -36.93
C PRO A 199 0.90 -5.29 -35.76
N PRO A 200 0.82 -3.94 -35.75
CA PRO A 200 0.00 -3.23 -34.77
C PRO A 200 -1.47 -3.61 -34.92
N GLU A 201 -2.25 -3.50 -33.84
CA GLU A 201 -3.69 -3.79 -33.89
C GLU A 201 -4.43 -2.70 -34.69
N TYR A 202 -5.10 -3.11 -35.76
CA TYR A 202 -5.91 -2.21 -36.58
C TYR A 202 -7.38 -2.32 -36.19
N VAL A 203 -8.06 -1.18 -36.10
CA VAL A 203 -9.48 -1.12 -35.71
C VAL A 203 -10.32 -0.85 -36.95
N PHE A 204 -11.20 -1.80 -37.32
CA PHE A 204 -12.26 -1.54 -38.27
C PHE A 204 -13.41 -0.80 -37.59
N VAL A 205 -13.75 0.39 -38.07
CA VAL A 205 -14.80 1.23 -37.47
C VAL A 205 -16.20 0.85 -37.99
N ASP A 206 -16.27 -0.02 -38.99
CA ASP A 206 -17.48 -0.54 -39.63
C ASP A 206 -17.55 -2.08 -39.60
N ASP A 207 -16.87 -2.71 -38.63
CA ASP A 207 -17.06 -4.13 -38.29
C ASP A 207 -18.02 -4.26 -37.09
N PRO A 208 -19.34 -4.39 -37.33
CA PRO A 208 -20.34 -4.42 -36.27
C PRO A 208 -20.32 -5.70 -35.43
N LEU A 209 -19.58 -6.75 -35.83
CA LEU A 209 -19.43 -7.98 -35.04
C LEU A 209 -18.16 -7.92 -34.19
N ALA A 210 -17.04 -7.41 -34.73
CA ALA A 210 -15.85 -7.19 -33.92
C ALA A 210 -16.10 -6.16 -32.82
N GLU A 211 -16.84 -5.09 -33.09
CA GLU A 211 -17.21 -4.09 -32.08
C GLU A 211 -17.86 -4.71 -30.83
N ILE A 212 -18.79 -5.67 -31.01
CA ILE A 212 -19.48 -6.37 -29.91
C ILE A 212 -18.52 -7.28 -29.13
N LEU A 213 -17.73 -8.06 -29.85
CA LEU A 213 -16.82 -9.04 -29.27
C LEU A 213 -15.69 -8.34 -28.50
N ASP A 214 -15.19 -7.24 -29.03
CA ASP A 214 -14.22 -6.37 -28.38
C ASP A 214 -14.79 -5.75 -27.11
N LEU A 215 -15.97 -5.12 -27.20
CA LEU A 215 -16.68 -4.59 -26.04
C LEU A 215 -16.78 -5.64 -24.92
N HIS A 216 -17.24 -6.85 -25.25
CA HIS A 216 -17.37 -7.92 -24.27
C HIS A 216 -16.01 -8.33 -23.67
N LEU A 217 -14.97 -8.42 -24.50
CA LEU A 217 -13.62 -8.73 -24.04
C LEU A 217 -13.10 -7.68 -23.05
N TYR A 218 -13.20 -6.39 -23.39
CA TYR A 218 -12.70 -5.32 -22.53
C TYR A 218 -13.41 -5.28 -21.19
N VAL A 219 -14.71 -5.58 -21.18
CA VAL A 219 -15.52 -5.76 -19.97
C VAL A 219 -14.98 -6.88 -19.09
N LEU A 220 -14.73 -8.05 -19.66
CA LEU A 220 -14.17 -9.20 -18.92
C LEU A 220 -12.76 -8.90 -18.38
N GLU A 221 -11.95 -8.18 -19.14
CA GLU A 221 -10.61 -7.77 -18.68
C GLU A 221 -10.71 -6.79 -17.49
N MET A 222 -11.62 -5.81 -17.52
CA MET A 222 -11.86 -4.90 -16.38
C MET A 222 -12.32 -5.66 -15.13
N ASP A 223 -13.19 -6.66 -15.31
CA ASP A 223 -13.68 -7.54 -14.24
C ASP A 223 -12.55 -8.33 -13.57
N ALA A 224 -11.68 -8.91 -14.39
CA ALA A 224 -10.51 -9.65 -13.93
C ALA A 224 -9.55 -8.75 -13.13
N LEU A 225 -9.36 -7.50 -13.56
CA LEU A 225 -8.51 -6.51 -12.89
C LEU A 225 -9.08 -6.07 -11.54
N VAL A 226 -10.39 -5.80 -11.47
CA VAL A 226 -11.07 -5.50 -10.19
C VAL A 226 -10.99 -6.70 -9.25
N SER A 227 -11.24 -7.91 -9.75
CA SER A 227 -11.16 -9.15 -8.97
C SER A 227 -9.74 -9.40 -8.42
N ALA A 228 -8.71 -9.17 -9.23
CA ALA A 228 -7.31 -9.25 -8.80
C ALA A 228 -7.01 -8.22 -7.70
N ALA A 229 -7.41 -6.96 -7.89
CA ALA A 229 -7.24 -5.93 -6.86
C ALA A 229 -7.87 -6.34 -5.53
N LYS A 230 -9.13 -6.81 -5.54
CA LYS A 230 -9.82 -7.30 -4.33
C LYS A 230 -9.02 -8.40 -3.65
N HIS A 231 -8.54 -9.37 -4.42
CA HIS A 231 -7.75 -10.48 -3.90
C HIS A 231 -6.47 -9.99 -3.20
N PHE A 232 -5.71 -9.10 -3.83
CA PHE A 232 -4.49 -8.54 -3.23
C PHE A 232 -4.77 -7.80 -1.92
N TRP A 233 -5.87 -7.07 -1.83
CA TRP A 233 -6.24 -6.37 -0.60
C TRP A 233 -6.78 -7.29 0.50
N LYS A 234 -7.40 -8.42 0.15
CA LYS A 234 -7.72 -9.48 1.12
C LYS A 234 -6.45 -10.11 1.69
N LEU A 235 -5.49 -10.47 0.84
CA LEU A 235 -4.18 -10.95 1.28
C LEU A 235 -3.49 -9.92 2.19
N ALA A 236 -3.56 -8.64 1.84
CA ALA A 236 -2.97 -7.58 2.65
C ALA A 236 -3.67 -7.40 4.01
N ALA A 237 -5.00 -7.53 4.07
CA ALA A 237 -5.74 -7.50 5.33
C ALA A 237 -5.36 -8.66 6.26
N ASN A 238 -5.09 -9.84 5.69
CA ASN A 238 -4.65 -11.02 6.42
C ASN A 238 -3.17 -10.97 6.86
N GLY A 239 -2.39 -10.05 6.30
CA GLY A 239 -0.95 -9.96 6.53
C GLY A 239 -0.10 -10.87 5.63
N ASP A 240 -0.74 -11.57 4.67
CA ASP A 240 -0.08 -12.46 3.71
C ASP A 240 0.61 -11.69 2.57
N MET A 241 0.19 -10.45 2.33
CA MET A 241 0.77 -9.54 1.34
C MET A 241 1.10 -8.18 1.95
N PRO A 242 2.27 -7.58 1.66
CA PRO A 242 2.55 -6.22 2.08
C PRO A 242 1.58 -5.20 1.44
N VAL A 243 1.07 -4.27 2.25
CA VAL A 243 0.19 -3.19 1.76
C VAL A 243 0.78 -2.40 0.57
N PRO A 244 2.08 -2.04 0.54
CA PRO A 244 2.65 -1.35 -0.61
C PRO A 244 2.58 -2.18 -1.90
N LEU A 245 2.74 -3.50 -1.82
CA LEU A 245 2.66 -4.39 -2.98
C LEU A 245 1.23 -4.45 -3.54
N ALA A 246 0.24 -4.67 -2.66
CA ALA A 246 -1.17 -4.65 -3.06
C ALA A 246 -1.57 -3.32 -3.70
N ALA A 247 -1.10 -2.20 -3.14
CA ALA A 247 -1.35 -0.88 -3.70
C ALA A 247 -0.72 -0.69 -5.07
N TRP A 248 0.56 -1.07 -5.24
CA TRP A 248 1.23 -0.96 -6.53
C TRP A 248 0.54 -1.79 -7.61
N LEU A 249 0.17 -3.05 -7.31
CA LEU A 249 -0.59 -3.91 -8.23
C LEU A 249 -1.94 -3.30 -8.61
N THR A 250 -2.61 -2.66 -7.66
CA THR A 250 -3.86 -1.92 -7.92
C THR A 250 -3.62 -0.77 -8.90
N THR A 251 -2.52 -0.02 -8.77
CA THR A 251 -2.19 1.06 -9.72
C THR A 251 -1.77 0.53 -11.09
N ALA A 252 -1.04 -0.59 -11.15
CA ALA A 252 -0.73 -1.25 -12.41
C ALA A 252 -2.01 -1.70 -13.13
N GLY A 253 -2.96 -2.29 -12.40
CA GLY A 253 -4.29 -2.64 -12.92
C GLY A 253 -5.10 -1.44 -13.38
N PHE A 254 -5.03 -0.33 -12.65
CA PHE A 254 -5.65 0.94 -13.04
C PHE A 254 -5.10 1.45 -14.38
N ALA A 255 -3.78 1.53 -14.51
CA ALA A 255 -3.11 2.01 -15.72
C ALA A 255 -3.34 1.07 -16.93
N ALA A 256 -3.35 -0.25 -16.71
CA ALA A 256 -3.73 -1.22 -17.73
C ALA A 256 -5.17 -0.99 -18.20
N THR A 257 -6.10 -0.82 -17.26
CA THR A 257 -7.50 -0.55 -17.56
C THR A 257 -7.68 0.75 -18.32
N LYS A 258 -6.98 1.82 -17.90
CA LYS A 258 -6.99 3.13 -18.57
C LYS A 258 -6.55 3.00 -20.02
N HIS A 259 -5.45 2.29 -20.27
CA HIS A 259 -4.97 2.04 -21.63
C HIS A 259 -6.02 1.31 -22.49
N LEU A 260 -6.67 0.27 -21.95
CA LEU A 260 -7.75 -0.42 -22.66
C LEU A 260 -8.93 0.51 -22.93
N CYS A 261 -9.31 1.33 -21.95
CA CYS A 261 -10.38 2.29 -22.11
C CYS A 261 -10.07 3.31 -23.20
N ASP A 262 -8.82 3.74 -23.35
CA ASP A 262 -8.40 4.69 -24.38
C ASP A 262 -8.46 4.08 -25.79
N ILE A 263 -8.28 2.76 -25.93
CA ILE A 263 -8.47 2.05 -27.21
C ILE A 263 -9.96 1.97 -27.57
N VAL A 264 -10.81 1.70 -26.57
CA VAL A 264 -12.25 1.44 -26.74
C VAL A 264 -13.08 2.72 -26.88
N THR A 265 -12.82 3.69 -26.01
CA THR A 265 -13.62 4.92 -25.81
C THR A 265 -13.82 5.71 -27.11
N PRO A 266 -12.79 5.91 -27.96
CA PRO A 266 -12.94 6.61 -29.24
C PRO A 266 -13.77 5.84 -30.28
N ALA A 267 -14.04 4.54 -30.10
CA ALA A 267 -14.87 3.74 -31.02
C ALA A 267 -16.36 3.85 -30.70
N ILE A 268 -16.68 3.95 -29.42
CA ILE A 268 -18.08 3.87 -28.96
C ILE A 268 -18.59 5.15 -28.32
N GLY A 269 -17.76 6.17 -28.10
CA GLY A 269 -18.21 7.47 -27.55
C GLY A 269 -18.06 7.63 -26.03
N GLY A 270 -17.13 6.91 -25.40
CA GLY A 270 -16.81 7.03 -23.97
C GLY A 270 -17.58 6.09 -23.04
N HIS A 271 -17.28 6.12 -21.74
CA HIS A 271 -17.85 5.18 -20.76
C HIS A 271 -19.39 5.21 -20.70
N GLN A 272 -20.04 6.37 -20.89
CA GLN A 272 -21.49 6.44 -20.91
C GLN A 272 -22.03 5.69 -22.13
N ALA A 273 -21.37 5.80 -23.27
CA ALA A 273 -21.74 5.05 -24.45
C ALA A 273 -21.29 3.58 -24.34
N LEU A 274 -20.23 3.24 -23.61
CA LEU A 274 -19.90 1.87 -23.21
C LEU A 274 -21.02 1.27 -22.36
N ILE A 275 -21.40 1.93 -21.28
CA ILE A 275 -22.52 1.56 -20.40
C ILE A 275 -23.81 1.50 -21.21
N HIS A 276 -24.11 2.54 -21.99
CA HIS A 276 -25.33 2.63 -22.79
C HIS A 276 -25.35 1.57 -23.88
N HIS A 277 -24.31 1.39 -24.68
CA HIS A 277 -24.24 0.28 -25.65
C HIS A 277 -24.44 -1.05 -24.95
N TYR A 278 -23.71 -1.30 -23.86
CA TYR A 278 -23.85 -2.53 -23.11
C TYR A 278 -25.27 -2.76 -22.54
N THR A 279 -25.92 -1.70 -22.05
CA THR A 279 -27.27 -1.73 -21.45
C THR A 279 -28.42 -1.54 -22.46
N SER A 280 -28.19 -0.98 -23.65
CA SER A 280 -29.21 -0.53 -24.63
C SER A 280 -29.13 -1.23 -25.98
N LYS A 281 -27.97 -1.82 -26.32
CA LYS A 281 -27.75 -2.62 -27.53
C LYS A 281 -26.68 -3.67 -27.26
N ARG A 282 -27.10 -4.92 -27.08
CA ARG A 282 -26.20 -6.10 -27.08
C ARG A 282 -25.47 -6.41 -25.76
N ALA A 283 -26.22 -6.43 -24.66
CA ALA A 283 -26.15 -7.61 -23.78
C ALA A 283 -26.81 -8.85 -24.44
N ASP A 284 -27.40 -8.69 -25.63
CA ASP A 284 -27.49 -9.71 -26.69
C ASP A 284 -26.10 -10.09 -27.23
N LEU A 285 -25.41 -10.95 -26.49
CA LEU A 285 -24.68 -12.06 -27.12
C LEU A 285 -25.58 -13.28 -27.23
N GLY A 286 -26.90 -13.07 -27.35
CA GLY A 286 -27.83 -14.11 -27.70
C GLY A 286 -27.20 -15.02 -28.76
N ILE A 287 -26.81 -16.24 -28.40
CA ILE A 287 -27.77 -17.33 -28.19
C ILE A 287 -29.10 -16.77 -27.68
N SER A 288 -29.87 -16.15 -28.56
CA SER A 288 -31.28 -15.89 -28.31
C SER A 288 -31.89 -15.67 -29.69
N GLY A 289 -32.95 -16.40 -29.99
CA GLY A 289 -34.22 -16.11 -29.35
C GLY A 289 -34.55 -16.75 -28.03
N ILE A 290 -35.63 -16.18 -27.50
CA ILE A 290 -36.23 -16.31 -26.18
C ILE A 290 -35.92 -15.05 -25.35
N ASP A 291 -37.00 -14.31 -25.05
CA ASP A 291 -37.12 -13.54 -23.82
C ASP A 291 -36.78 -14.46 -22.65
N VAL A 292 -35.56 -14.35 -22.13
CA VAL A 292 -35.20 -14.94 -20.84
C VAL A 292 -35.16 -13.83 -19.82
N SER A 293 -36.36 -13.41 -19.40
CA SER A 293 -36.57 -12.90 -18.05
C SER A 293 -35.70 -13.67 -17.07
N LYS A 294 -34.70 -13.03 -16.44
CA LYS A 294 -34.11 -13.37 -15.13
C LYS A 294 -33.40 -14.75 -14.98
N GLU A 295 -33.76 -15.81 -15.71
CA GLU A 295 -33.53 -17.22 -15.41
C GLU A 295 -32.26 -17.80 -16.07
N MET A 296 -31.78 -17.23 -17.20
CA MET A 296 -30.46 -17.59 -17.77
C MET A 296 -29.32 -16.80 -17.10
N ALA A 297 -29.60 -15.56 -16.71
CA ALA A 297 -28.74 -14.72 -15.86
C ALA A 297 -28.52 -15.33 -14.45
N GLU A 298 -29.35 -16.31 -14.08
CA GLU A 298 -29.19 -17.13 -12.88
C GLU A 298 -28.46 -18.45 -13.11
N LYS A 299 -28.43 -18.96 -14.34
CA LYS A 299 -27.74 -20.23 -14.67
C LYS A 299 -26.28 -20.09 -15.07
N THR A 300 -25.86 -18.94 -15.61
CA THR A 300 -24.43 -18.57 -15.75
C THR A 300 -23.90 -17.77 -14.55
N GLY A 301 -24.77 -17.57 -13.55
CA GLY A 301 -24.56 -16.78 -12.33
C GLY A 301 -23.68 -17.41 -11.26
N GLU A 302 -22.57 -18.04 -11.63
CA GLU A 302 -21.56 -18.47 -10.65
C GLU A 302 -20.47 -17.41 -10.37
N SER A 303 -20.35 -16.36 -11.21
CA SER A 303 -19.57 -15.16 -10.86
C SER A 303 -20.48 -13.95 -10.64
N PRO A 304 -20.68 -13.51 -9.38
CA PRO A 304 -21.43 -12.30 -9.08
C PRO A 304 -20.85 -11.02 -9.69
N VAL A 305 -19.58 -11.05 -10.10
CA VAL A 305 -18.84 -9.91 -10.66
C VAL A 305 -19.27 -9.69 -12.13
N TYR A 306 -19.53 -10.79 -12.85
CA TYR A 306 -20.12 -10.76 -14.19
C TYR A 306 -21.52 -10.13 -14.19
N LYS A 307 -22.36 -10.41 -13.19
CA LYS A 307 -23.72 -9.84 -13.08
C LYS A 307 -23.71 -8.35 -12.72
N ASP A 308 -22.87 -7.94 -11.75
CA ASP A 308 -22.76 -6.54 -11.33
C ASP A 308 -22.13 -5.64 -12.41
N PHE A 309 -21.22 -6.21 -13.21
CA PHE A 309 -20.70 -5.54 -14.40
C PHE A 309 -21.72 -5.58 -15.54
N SER A 310 -22.45 -6.70 -15.72
CA SER A 310 -23.34 -7.00 -16.84
C SER A 310 -24.50 -6.01 -17.07
N ASP A 311 -24.89 -5.33 -16.01
CA ASP A 311 -25.98 -4.35 -16.05
C ASP A 311 -25.44 -2.91 -16.25
N GLY A 312 -24.15 -2.75 -16.52
CA GLY A 312 -23.46 -1.46 -16.51
C GLY A 312 -23.40 -0.82 -15.11
N LEU A 313 -23.88 -1.51 -14.06
CA LEU A 313 -24.03 -1.00 -12.70
C LEU A 313 -22.69 -0.65 -12.05
N ALA A 314 -21.65 -1.45 -12.31
CA ALA A 314 -20.30 -1.22 -11.79
C ALA A 314 -19.72 0.16 -12.14
N LEU A 315 -20.11 0.74 -13.29
CA LEU A 315 -19.70 2.08 -13.72
C LEU A 315 -20.84 3.10 -13.64
N ALA A 316 -22.11 2.68 -13.65
CA ALA A 316 -23.27 3.57 -13.59
C ALA A 316 -23.40 4.27 -12.23
N PHE A 317 -23.13 3.54 -11.13
CA PHE A 317 -23.13 4.10 -9.78
C PHE A 317 -22.08 5.24 -9.62
N PRO A 318 -20.77 5.01 -9.85
CA PRO A 318 -19.77 6.07 -9.72
C PRO A 318 -19.99 7.21 -10.73
N CYS A 319 -20.44 6.91 -11.96
CA CYS A 319 -20.80 7.93 -12.96
C CYS A 319 -21.92 8.86 -12.47
N SER A 320 -23.02 8.28 -11.96
CA SER A 320 -24.16 9.06 -11.44
C SER A 320 -23.76 9.92 -10.25
N ALA A 321 -22.93 9.38 -9.34
CA ALA A 321 -22.40 10.14 -8.20
C ALA A 321 -21.56 11.33 -8.65
N LEU A 322 -20.71 11.17 -9.67
CA LEU A 322 -19.87 12.24 -10.23
C LEU A 322 -20.69 13.34 -10.91
N ILE A 323 -21.70 12.97 -11.70
CA ILE A 323 -22.60 13.92 -12.36
C ILE A 323 -23.33 14.75 -11.31
N ASN A 324 -23.93 14.10 -10.31
CA ASN A 324 -24.62 14.78 -9.22
C ASN A 324 -23.66 15.65 -8.42
N PHE A 325 -22.46 15.16 -8.13
CA PHE A 325 -21.42 15.94 -7.44
C PHE A 325 -21.09 17.23 -8.21
N LYS A 326 -20.80 17.14 -9.51
CA LYS A 326 -20.50 18.32 -10.33
C LYS A 326 -21.69 19.27 -10.40
N ARG A 327 -22.89 18.74 -10.73
CA ARG A 327 -24.12 19.55 -10.84
C ARG A 327 -24.48 20.27 -9.54
N ASP A 328 -24.44 19.57 -8.41
CA ASP A 328 -25.00 20.05 -7.16
C ASP A 328 -23.96 20.83 -6.33
N LYS A 329 -22.65 20.59 -6.53
CA LYS A 329 -21.57 21.14 -5.68
C LYS A 329 -20.59 22.08 -6.37
N GLN A 330 -20.56 22.19 -7.70
CA GLN A 330 -19.65 23.09 -8.42
C GLN A 330 -19.83 24.58 -8.03
N HIS A 331 -20.98 24.94 -7.46
CA HIS A 331 -21.31 26.30 -7.02
C HIS A 331 -21.50 26.44 -5.50
N ASP A 332 -21.35 25.37 -4.72
CA ASP A 332 -21.52 25.40 -3.27
C ASP A 332 -20.19 25.83 -2.61
N SER A 333 -20.12 27.11 -2.23
CA SER A 333 -18.94 27.68 -1.57
C SER A 333 -18.68 27.10 -0.18
N ASN A 334 -19.70 26.54 0.47
CA ASN A 334 -19.63 26.01 1.84
C ASN A 334 -19.30 24.53 1.88
N PHE A 335 -19.50 23.79 0.78
CA PHE A 335 -19.21 22.36 0.68
C PHE A 335 -17.79 21.99 1.15
N MET A 336 -16.83 22.86 0.86
CA MET A 336 -15.41 22.66 1.17
C MET A 336 -15.07 22.87 2.64
N ALA A 337 -15.94 23.49 3.44
CA ALA A 337 -15.69 23.80 4.85
C ALA A 337 -15.79 22.57 5.77
N VAL A 338 -16.32 21.43 5.27
CA VAL A 338 -16.50 20.20 6.06
C VAL A 338 -15.28 19.29 5.91
N VAL A 339 -14.45 19.20 6.94
CA VAL A 339 -13.41 18.17 7.04
C VAL A 339 -14.04 16.93 7.65
N GLU A 340 -14.25 15.89 6.84
CA GLU A 340 -14.82 14.63 7.31
C GLU A 340 -13.77 13.87 8.13
N ARG A 341 -14.07 13.61 9.40
CA ARG A 341 -13.19 12.87 10.33
C ARG A 341 -13.95 11.67 10.90
N GLN A 342 -14.49 10.83 10.02
CA GLN A 342 -15.13 9.59 10.43
C GLN A 342 -14.23 8.40 10.11
N PRO A 343 -14.23 7.35 10.95
CA PRO A 343 -13.54 6.11 10.61
C PRO A 343 -14.06 5.56 9.28
N ILE A 344 -13.15 5.10 8.43
CA ILE A 344 -13.49 4.51 7.12
C ILE A 344 -14.56 3.41 7.20
N ALA A 345 -14.57 2.63 8.29
CA ALA A 345 -15.55 1.58 8.54
C ALA A 345 -17.00 2.10 8.69
N LYS A 346 -17.22 3.38 8.99
CA LYS A 346 -18.59 3.94 9.06
C LYS A 346 -19.20 4.22 7.68
N SER A 347 -18.37 4.26 6.64
CA SER A 347 -18.81 4.49 5.26
C SER A 347 -19.26 3.21 4.56
N PHE A 348 -19.00 2.03 5.14
CA PHE A 348 -19.23 0.72 4.52
C PHE A 348 -19.83 -0.27 5.51
N ILE A 349 -20.67 -1.18 5.01
CA ILE A 349 -21.24 -2.25 5.83
C ILE A 349 -20.23 -3.40 6.02
N PRO A 350 -20.30 -4.16 7.13
CA PRO A 350 -19.50 -5.37 7.33
C PRO A 350 -19.69 -6.43 6.25
N GLU A 351 -18.63 -7.18 5.92
CA GLU A 351 -18.65 -8.22 4.89
C GLU A 351 -19.77 -9.25 5.14
N GLU A 352 -19.98 -9.66 6.39
CA GLU A 352 -21.04 -10.60 6.75
C GLU A 352 -22.44 -10.02 6.49
N LYS A 353 -22.64 -8.73 6.77
CA LYS A 353 -23.91 -8.05 6.49
C LYS A 353 -24.11 -7.90 4.98
N GLU A 354 -23.06 -7.54 4.24
CA GLU A 354 -23.12 -7.47 2.78
C GLU A 354 -23.47 -8.83 2.16
N LYS A 355 -22.92 -9.91 2.71
CA LYS A 355 -23.23 -11.28 2.32
C LYS A 355 -24.69 -11.64 2.63
N GLN A 356 -25.18 -11.30 3.82
CA GLN A 356 -26.59 -11.52 4.21
C GLN A 356 -27.56 -10.74 3.33
N ASP A 357 -27.31 -9.46 3.08
CA ASP A 357 -28.14 -8.61 2.22
C ASP A 357 -28.15 -9.15 0.78
N LYS A 358 -27.00 -9.64 0.29
CA LYS A 358 -26.87 -10.28 -1.02
C LYS A 358 -27.57 -11.63 -1.09
N GLU A 359 -27.47 -12.46 -0.05
CA GLU A 359 -28.16 -13.74 0.03
C GLU A 359 -29.68 -13.53 0.12
N ALA A 360 -30.15 -12.57 0.91
CA ALA A 360 -31.55 -12.17 0.97
C ALA A 360 -32.05 -11.64 -0.38
N PHE A 361 -31.26 -10.81 -1.06
CA PHE A 361 -31.55 -10.38 -2.43
C PHE A 361 -31.67 -11.57 -3.38
N MET A 362 -30.68 -12.48 -3.39
CA MET A 362 -30.68 -13.66 -4.26
C MET A 362 -31.83 -14.63 -3.93
N GLN A 363 -32.15 -14.85 -2.66
CA GLN A 363 -33.29 -15.68 -2.25
C GLN A 363 -34.61 -15.07 -2.72
N ASN A 364 -34.79 -13.76 -2.58
CA ASN A 364 -35.97 -13.06 -3.10
C ASN A 364 -36.04 -13.14 -4.63
N VAL A 365 -34.90 -13.04 -5.32
CA VAL A 365 -34.82 -13.13 -6.78
C VAL A 365 -35.14 -14.54 -7.27
N MET A 366 -34.55 -15.59 -6.67
CA MET A 366 -34.73 -17.00 -7.04
C MET A 366 -36.14 -17.52 -6.71
N LYS A 367 -36.74 -17.08 -5.60
CA LYS A 367 -38.13 -17.41 -5.23
C LYS A 367 -39.12 -16.96 -6.30
N THR A 368 -38.83 -15.85 -7.00
CA THR A 368 -39.66 -15.38 -8.12
C THR A 368 -39.52 -16.24 -9.38
N ILE A 369 -38.37 -16.86 -9.60
CA ILE A 369 -38.05 -17.49 -10.90
C ILE A 369 -38.38 -18.98 -10.90
N SER A 370 -38.47 -19.57 -9.71
CA SER A 370 -38.89 -20.94 -9.52
C SER A 370 -40.41 -21.15 -9.60
N ASP A 371 -41.21 -20.09 -9.85
CA ASP A 371 -42.64 -20.20 -10.19
C ASP A 371 -42.85 -20.08 -11.71
N PRO A 372 -43.07 -21.19 -12.43
CA PRO A 372 -43.23 -21.19 -13.89
C PRO A 372 -44.52 -20.49 -14.38
N TYR A 373 -45.37 -19.97 -13.49
CA TYR A 373 -46.63 -19.31 -13.83
C TYR A 373 -46.67 -17.80 -13.58
N GLU A 374 -45.70 -17.21 -12.87
CA GLU A 374 -45.61 -15.75 -12.64
C GLU A 374 -44.39 -15.13 -13.34
N LYS A 375 -44.63 -14.39 -14.44
CA LYS A 375 -43.57 -13.73 -15.23
C LYS A 375 -43.08 -12.40 -14.65
N GLU A 376 -43.75 -11.85 -13.65
CA GLU A 376 -43.45 -10.53 -13.08
C GLU A 376 -43.49 -10.58 -11.54
N LEU A 377 -42.59 -9.83 -10.88
CA LEU A 377 -42.60 -9.68 -9.42
C LEU A 377 -43.92 -9.03 -8.96
N PRO A 378 -44.61 -9.58 -7.94
CA PRO A 378 -45.67 -8.86 -7.24
C PRO A 378 -45.16 -7.49 -6.78
N GLN A 379 -45.94 -6.44 -6.97
CA GLN A 379 -45.50 -5.05 -6.83
C GLN A 379 -44.83 -4.74 -5.47
N HIS A 380 -45.26 -5.40 -4.39
CA HIS A 380 -44.67 -5.25 -3.07
C HIS A 380 -43.28 -5.89 -2.94
N GLU A 381 -43.02 -7.03 -3.61
CA GLU A 381 -41.71 -7.69 -3.64
C GLU A 381 -40.74 -6.95 -4.57
N ALA A 382 -41.22 -6.45 -5.72
CA ALA A 382 -40.42 -5.58 -6.60
C ALA A 382 -39.94 -4.32 -5.88
N VAL A 383 -40.84 -3.69 -5.09
CA VAL A 383 -40.50 -2.52 -4.27
C VAL A 383 -39.46 -2.87 -3.20
N ALA A 384 -39.56 -4.04 -2.55
CA ALA A 384 -38.58 -4.48 -1.56
C ALA A 384 -37.17 -4.71 -2.15
N VAL A 385 -37.09 -5.35 -3.33
CA VAL A 385 -35.82 -5.57 -4.05
C VAL A 385 -35.20 -4.24 -4.50
N MET A 386 -36.02 -3.33 -5.04
CA MET A 386 -35.58 -2.00 -5.44
C MET A 386 -35.13 -1.15 -4.24
N GLN A 387 -35.78 -1.32 -3.08
CA GLN A 387 -35.40 -0.62 -1.86
C GLN A 387 -34.05 -1.12 -1.31
N LEU A 388 -33.81 -2.43 -1.30
CA LEU A 388 -32.52 -3.01 -0.91
C LEU A 388 -31.37 -2.52 -1.83
N LEU A 389 -31.62 -2.47 -3.15
CA LEU A 389 -30.65 -1.92 -4.12
C LEU A 389 -30.40 -0.43 -3.89
N ALA A 390 -31.45 0.35 -3.63
CA ALA A 390 -31.34 1.79 -3.38
C ALA A 390 -30.58 2.10 -2.09
N GLU A 391 -30.83 1.34 -1.01
CA GLU A 391 -30.11 1.48 0.26
C GLU A 391 -28.62 1.19 0.10
N ARG A 392 -28.26 0.12 -0.63
CA ARG A 392 -26.86 -0.22 -0.93
C ARG A 392 -26.18 0.86 -1.78
N GLN A 393 -26.82 1.31 -2.85
CA GLN A 393 -26.31 2.35 -3.72
C GLN A 393 -26.15 3.69 -2.99
N ALA A 394 -27.05 4.03 -2.06
CA ALA A 394 -26.97 5.26 -1.30
C ALA A 394 -25.75 5.31 -0.38
N ILE A 395 -25.40 4.19 0.27
CA ILE A 395 -24.21 4.09 1.14
C ILE A 395 -22.93 4.32 0.32
N ASP A 396 -22.76 3.56 -0.76
CA ASP A 396 -21.62 3.71 -1.65
C ASP A 396 -21.58 5.14 -2.25
N SER A 397 -22.75 5.74 -2.56
CA SER A 397 -22.87 7.13 -3.07
C SER A 397 -22.29 8.13 -2.11
N ASN A 398 -22.65 8.01 -0.83
CA ASN A 398 -22.17 8.91 0.21
C ASN A 398 -20.67 8.77 0.41
N ALA A 399 -20.14 7.53 0.38
CA ALA A 399 -18.70 7.28 0.43
C ALA A 399 -17.98 7.91 -0.77
N MET A 400 -18.55 7.81 -1.97
CA MET A 400 -17.98 8.41 -3.18
C MET A 400 -17.95 9.95 -3.11
N GLN A 401 -19.05 10.56 -2.68
CA GLN A 401 -19.13 12.02 -2.50
C GLN A 401 -18.15 12.52 -1.45
N SER A 402 -17.97 11.76 -0.37
CA SER A 402 -16.97 12.00 0.68
C SER A 402 -15.55 12.03 0.11
N VAL A 403 -15.21 11.05 -0.72
CA VAL A 403 -13.90 11.02 -1.41
C VAL A 403 -13.72 12.22 -2.34
N LEU A 404 -14.70 12.51 -3.20
CA LEU A 404 -14.60 13.60 -4.16
C LEU A 404 -14.45 14.96 -3.46
N ARG A 405 -15.13 15.15 -2.32
CA ARG A 405 -14.94 16.32 -1.46
C ARG A 405 -13.50 16.40 -0.95
N SER A 406 -12.99 15.29 -0.44
CA SER A 406 -11.63 15.18 0.11
C SER A 406 -10.56 15.53 -0.94
N ILE A 407 -10.69 14.97 -2.15
CA ILE A 407 -9.78 15.26 -3.28
C ILE A 407 -9.89 16.75 -3.67
N THR A 408 -11.10 17.29 -3.75
CA THR A 408 -11.31 18.70 -4.14
C THR A 408 -10.69 19.68 -3.12
N GLN A 409 -10.65 19.31 -1.82
CA GLN A 409 -10.01 20.12 -0.79
C GLN A 409 -8.50 20.24 -1.03
N LEU A 410 -7.86 19.22 -1.64
CA LEU A 410 -6.44 19.27 -2.03
C LEU A 410 -6.22 20.33 -3.13
N ILE A 411 -7.14 20.43 -4.09
CA ILE A 411 -6.99 21.29 -5.28
C ILE A 411 -7.08 22.80 -4.94
N ARG A 412 -7.86 23.19 -3.93
CA ARG A 412 -8.23 24.61 -3.66
C ARG A 412 -7.28 25.40 -2.77
N ASP A 413 -6.30 24.78 -2.09
CA ASP A 413 -5.39 25.51 -1.19
C ASP A 413 -4.41 26.40 -2.01
N GLU A 414 -4.83 27.62 -2.35
CA GLU A 414 -4.10 28.54 -3.23
C GLU A 414 -2.70 28.90 -2.72
N LYS A 415 -2.44 28.74 -1.42
CA LYS A 415 -1.09 28.90 -0.84
C LYS A 415 -0.10 27.82 -1.30
N THR A 416 -0.57 26.74 -1.90
CA THR A 416 0.25 25.60 -2.36
C THR A 416 0.45 25.53 -3.88
N LYS A 417 -0.15 26.45 -4.66
CA LYS A 417 0.03 26.57 -6.13
C LYS A 417 1.49 26.76 -6.59
N GLY A 418 2.44 26.94 -5.66
CA GLY A 418 3.88 27.11 -5.93
C GLY A 418 4.77 25.92 -5.58
N THR A 419 4.25 24.84 -4.99
CA THR A 419 5.08 23.67 -4.64
C THR A 419 4.49 22.43 -5.29
N SER A 420 5.16 21.89 -6.31
CA SER A 420 4.89 20.57 -6.92
C SER A 420 4.99 19.38 -5.94
N VAL A 421 5.06 19.64 -4.64
CA VAL A 421 5.56 18.78 -3.56
C VAL A 421 4.43 18.00 -2.87
N LYS A 422 3.16 18.45 -2.99
CA LYS A 422 1.98 17.78 -2.41
C LYS A 422 1.22 16.89 -3.39
N ASP A 423 1.38 17.10 -4.69
CA ASP A 423 0.64 16.37 -5.73
C ASP A 423 1.18 14.93 -5.90
N ASP A 424 2.43 14.68 -5.51
CA ASP A 424 3.15 13.40 -5.68
C ASP A 424 2.47 12.20 -5.00
N PHE A 425 1.61 12.43 -3.99
CA PHE A 425 1.04 11.40 -3.14
C PHE A 425 -0.45 11.12 -3.41
N ASN A 426 -1.01 11.65 -4.51
CA ASN A 426 -2.44 11.52 -4.82
C ASN A 426 -2.70 10.83 -6.16
N PRO A 427 -3.16 9.56 -6.15
CA PRO A 427 -3.40 8.79 -7.37
C PRO A 427 -4.60 9.23 -8.23
N LEU A 428 -5.56 10.02 -7.72
CA LEU A 428 -6.77 10.43 -8.49
C LEU A 428 -6.84 11.94 -8.76
N LEU A 429 -5.84 12.71 -8.31
CA LEU A 429 -5.83 14.16 -8.43
C LEU A 429 -5.89 14.64 -9.89
N PRO A 430 -5.07 14.10 -10.82
CA PRO A 430 -5.07 14.56 -12.20
C PRO A 430 -6.44 14.36 -12.86
N GLU A 431 -7.00 13.15 -12.76
CA GLU A 431 -8.29 12.78 -13.33
C GLU A 431 -9.45 13.60 -12.74
N THR A 432 -9.44 13.82 -11.43
CA THR A 432 -10.48 14.64 -10.76
C THR A 432 -10.37 16.10 -11.18
N ARG A 433 -9.15 16.64 -11.29
CA ARG A 433 -8.89 18.01 -11.73
C ARG A 433 -9.37 18.23 -13.17
N GLU A 434 -9.11 17.28 -14.05
CA GLU A 434 -9.58 17.29 -15.44
C GLU A 434 -11.11 17.28 -15.51
N PHE A 435 -11.77 16.41 -14.76
CA PHE A 435 -13.25 16.35 -14.71
C PHE A 435 -13.88 17.68 -14.26
N LEU A 436 -13.28 18.33 -13.25
CA LEU A 436 -13.75 19.62 -12.73
C LEU A 436 -13.52 20.77 -13.72
N GLN A 437 -12.46 20.71 -14.53
CA GLN A 437 -12.14 21.73 -15.52
C GLN A 437 -12.88 21.54 -16.85
N SER A 438 -13.26 20.30 -17.18
CA SER A 438 -13.97 19.99 -18.41
C SER A 438 -15.36 20.65 -18.43
N LYS A 439 -15.82 21.04 -19.63
CA LYS A 439 -17.20 21.48 -19.88
C LYS A 439 -18.19 20.31 -20.01
N ASP A 440 -17.68 19.08 -20.06
CA ASP A 440 -18.48 17.88 -20.22
C ASP A 440 -19.22 17.58 -18.91
N VAL A 441 -20.47 17.12 -19.05
CA VAL A 441 -21.30 16.72 -17.90
C VAL A 441 -20.81 15.39 -17.31
N PHE A 442 -20.10 14.58 -18.11
CA PHE A 442 -19.72 13.21 -17.78
C PHE A 442 -18.23 13.08 -17.43
N PRO A 443 -17.88 12.21 -16.46
CA PRO A 443 -16.49 11.97 -16.07
C PRO A 443 -15.70 11.19 -17.12
N GLY A 444 -14.37 11.31 -17.14
CA GLY A 444 -13.53 10.45 -17.96
C GLY A 444 -13.54 9.00 -17.45
N THR A 445 -13.40 8.01 -18.34
CA THR A 445 -13.42 6.57 -17.98
C THR A 445 -12.38 6.23 -16.91
N GLY A 446 -11.18 6.81 -17.00
CA GLY A 446 -10.13 6.64 -15.98
C GLY A 446 -10.56 7.11 -14.59
N LEU A 447 -11.26 8.25 -14.46
CA LEU A 447 -11.74 8.70 -13.15
C LEU A 447 -12.74 7.70 -12.54
N VAL A 448 -13.67 7.20 -13.36
CA VAL A 448 -14.71 6.25 -12.93
C VAL A 448 -14.09 4.95 -12.42
N VAL A 449 -13.16 4.38 -13.19
CA VAL A 449 -12.47 3.14 -12.81
C VAL A 449 -11.62 3.33 -11.57
N GLY A 450 -10.88 4.43 -11.46
CA GLY A 450 -10.04 4.69 -10.29
C GLY A 450 -10.86 4.76 -9.00
N LEU A 451 -12.02 5.40 -9.04
CA LEU A 451 -12.95 5.44 -7.92
C LEU A 451 -13.56 4.07 -7.61
N GLN A 452 -13.84 3.25 -8.62
CA GLN A 452 -14.30 1.87 -8.43
C GLN A 452 -13.23 1.00 -7.77
N MET A 453 -11.97 1.10 -8.19
CA MET A 453 -10.86 0.40 -7.53
C MET A 453 -10.75 0.85 -6.08
N MET A 454 -10.77 2.15 -5.80
CA MET A 454 -10.77 2.64 -4.43
C MET A 454 -11.92 2.06 -3.58
N LEU A 455 -13.15 1.99 -4.12
CA LEU A 455 -14.30 1.41 -3.42
C LEU A 455 -14.08 -0.08 -3.11
N GLU A 456 -13.67 -0.87 -4.10
CA GLU A 456 -13.49 -2.32 -3.96
C GLU A 456 -12.31 -2.68 -3.06
N THR A 457 -11.24 -1.90 -3.09
CA THR A 457 -10.10 -2.04 -2.18
C THR A 457 -10.49 -1.70 -0.74
N CYS A 458 -11.33 -0.67 -0.51
CA CYS A 458 -11.92 -0.40 0.81
C CYS A 458 -12.71 -1.60 1.32
N LYS A 459 -13.68 -2.09 0.54
CA LYS A 459 -14.51 -3.24 0.93
C LYS A 459 -13.68 -4.48 1.28
N SER A 460 -12.65 -4.75 0.48
CA SER A 460 -11.79 -5.93 0.65
C SER A 460 -10.81 -5.84 1.81
N PHE A 461 -10.44 -4.63 2.26
CA PHE A 461 -9.45 -4.43 3.31
C PHE A 461 -10.05 -4.09 4.68
N VAL A 462 -11.20 -3.41 4.70
CA VAL A 462 -11.79 -2.84 5.93
C VAL A 462 -12.21 -3.92 6.93
N TYR A 463 -12.54 -5.12 6.46
CA TYR A 463 -12.92 -6.25 7.32
C TYR A 463 -11.99 -7.44 7.10
N ARG A 464 -11.57 -8.07 8.20
CA ARG A 464 -10.84 -9.34 8.24
C ARG A 464 -11.63 -10.31 9.11
N ASP A 465 -12.05 -11.44 8.55
CA ASP A 465 -12.88 -12.44 9.24
C ASP A 465 -14.11 -11.81 9.92
N SER A 466 -14.78 -10.87 9.22
CA SER A 466 -15.93 -10.09 9.72
C SER A 466 -15.65 -9.12 10.87
N VAL A 467 -14.40 -8.94 11.28
CA VAL A 467 -13.97 -7.94 12.26
C VAL A 467 -13.32 -6.76 11.54
N PRO A 468 -13.55 -5.50 11.98
CA PRO A 468 -12.85 -4.36 11.40
C PRO A 468 -11.33 -4.55 11.46
N ASN A 469 -10.66 -4.38 10.33
CA ASN A 469 -9.22 -4.42 10.23
C ASN A 469 -8.63 -3.24 11.03
N PRO A 470 -7.78 -3.50 12.05
CA PRO A 470 -7.21 -2.44 12.88
C PRO A 470 -6.16 -1.59 12.14
N MET A 471 -5.72 -2.02 10.95
CA MET A 471 -4.70 -1.32 10.17
C MET A 471 -5.25 -0.05 9.53
N ASN A 472 -4.78 1.10 10.00
CA ASN A 472 -5.02 2.38 9.32
C ASN A 472 -3.86 2.69 8.37
N CYS A 473 -4.07 2.49 7.06
CA CYS A 473 -3.04 2.68 6.04
C CYS A 473 -2.47 4.10 5.99
N ARG A 474 -3.29 5.14 6.26
CA ARG A 474 -2.80 6.53 6.36
C ARG A 474 -1.83 6.72 7.50
N MET A 475 -2.17 6.18 8.68
CA MET A 475 -1.30 6.27 9.85
C MET A 475 0.00 5.49 9.63
N MET A 476 -0.05 4.35 8.94
CA MET A 476 1.16 3.62 8.53
C MET A 476 2.02 4.46 7.58
N ALA A 477 1.42 5.08 6.56
CA ALA A 477 2.13 5.97 5.64
C ALA A 477 2.78 7.16 6.37
N LEU A 478 2.07 7.79 7.30
CA LEU A 478 2.60 8.91 8.10
C LEU A 478 3.76 8.47 8.99
N ARG A 479 3.64 7.32 9.67
CA ARG A 479 4.73 6.75 10.49
C ARG A 479 5.93 6.41 9.64
N PHE A 480 5.71 5.82 8.48
CA PHE A 480 6.79 5.47 7.57
C PHE A 480 7.49 6.72 7.00
N ALA A 481 6.74 7.76 6.62
CA ALA A 481 7.30 9.05 6.25
C ALA A 481 8.13 9.68 7.38
N GLN A 482 7.66 9.56 8.63
CA GLN A 482 8.38 10.03 9.80
C GLN A 482 9.69 9.28 9.99
N GLU A 483 9.66 7.95 9.91
CA GLU A 483 10.82 7.10 10.04
C GLU A 483 11.88 7.43 8.96
N VAL A 484 11.48 7.56 7.70
CA VAL A 484 12.38 7.96 6.60
C VAL A 484 12.95 9.35 6.84
N THR A 485 12.13 10.31 7.27
CA THR A 485 12.59 11.68 7.58
C THR A 485 13.63 11.68 8.70
N GLN A 486 13.43 10.86 9.74
CA GLN A 486 14.37 10.73 10.86
C GLN A 486 15.67 10.08 10.42
N ASN A 487 15.62 9.04 9.59
CA ASN A 487 16.83 8.43 9.04
C ASN A 487 17.63 9.42 8.18
N ILE A 488 16.95 10.24 7.36
CA ILE A 488 17.60 11.33 6.62
C ILE A 488 18.25 12.33 7.58
N GLN A 489 17.55 12.69 8.66
CA GLN A 489 18.08 13.61 9.66
C GLN A 489 19.32 13.03 10.37
N LEU A 490 19.28 11.78 10.81
CA LEU A 490 20.43 11.07 11.41
C LEU A 490 21.64 11.06 10.47
N VAL A 491 21.41 10.81 9.18
CA VAL A 491 22.46 10.87 8.15
C VAL A 491 23.04 12.28 8.01
N ASN A 492 22.22 13.33 8.14
CA ASN A 492 22.69 14.71 8.05
C ASN A 492 23.39 15.20 9.32
N ASP A 493 22.99 14.72 10.51
CA ASP A 493 23.53 15.15 11.80
C ASP A 493 24.81 14.42 12.19
N HIS A 494 25.06 13.24 11.64
CA HIS A 494 26.31 12.52 11.89
C HIS A 494 27.47 13.27 11.22
N ASP A 495 28.26 13.98 12.02
CA ASP A 495 29.30 14.91 11.58
C ASP A 495 30.34 14.29 10.63
N ALA A 496 30.62 12.99 10.79
CA ALA A 496 31.53 12.25 9.90
C ALA A 496 30.89 11.95 8.54
N VAL A 497 29.56 11.85 8.49
CA VAL A 497 28.77 11.58 7.29
C VAL A 497 28.52 12.85 6.49
N ALA A 498 28.11 13.94 7.14
CA ALA A 498 27.78 15.21 6.50
C ALA A 498 28.94 15.76 5.65
N LYS A 499 30.18 15.65 6.14
CA LYS A 499 31.41 16.05 5.43
C LYS A 499 31.70 15.23 4.17
N ASN A 500 31.10 14.04 4.08
CA ASN A 500 31.28 13.12 2.97
C ASN A 500 30.24 13.29 1.86
N HIS A 501 29.16 14.04 2.06
CA HIS A 501 28.14 14.28 1.04
C HIS A 501 28.63 15.15 -0.12
N THR A 502 28.08 14.92 -1.31
CA THR A 502 28.17 15.87 -2.42
C THR A 502 27.00 16.83 -2.33
N VAL A 503 27.15 18.05 -2.85
CA VAL A 503 26.06 19.05 -2.87
C VAL A 503 24.77 18.49 -3.50
N PRO A 504 24.79 17.74 -4.62
CA PRO A 504 23.58 17.14 -5.17
C PRO A 504 22.91 16.11 -4.24
N VAL A 505 23.69 15.26 -3.54
CA VAL A 505 23.13 14.26 -2.61
C VAL A 505 22.50 14.93 -1.40
N ALA A 506 23.19 15.89 -0.78
CA ALA A 506 22.65 16.65 0.34
C ALA A 506 21.36 17.40 -0.06
N SER A 507 21.35 18.05 -1.23
CA SER A 507 20.15 18.70 -1.77
C SER A 507 19.01 17.71 -2.03
N GLY A 508 19.31 16.52 -2.58
CA GLY A 508 18.33 15.45 -2.80
C GLY A 508 17.70 14.95 -1.51
N LEU A 509 18.50 14.71 -0.47
CA LEU A 509 18.03 14.30 0.86
C LEU A 509 17.14 15.36 1.52
N VAL A 510 17.54 16.63 1.46
CA VAL A 510 16.71 17.75 1.94
C VAL A 510 15.40 17.80 1.17
N GLY A 511 15.44 17.67 -0.16
CA GLY A 511 14.24 17.65 -1.00
C GLY A 511 13.28 16.50 -0.66
N VAL A 512 13.78 15.30 -0.40
CA VAL A 512 12.96 14.17 0.07
C VAL A 512 12.39 14.46 1.46
N SER A 513 13.22 14.90 2.41
CA SER A 513 12.78 15.29 3.76
C SER A 513 11.68 16.35 3.72
N ASP A 514 11.82 17.37 2.87
CA ASP A 514 10.84 18.46 2.77
C ASP A 514 9.52 17.99 2.16
N ARG A 515 9.56 17.11 1.15
CA ARG A 515 8.38 16.41 0.64
C ARG A 515 7.66 15.63 1.75
N LEU A 516 8.40 14.83 2.52
CA LEU A 516 7.83 14.03 3.61
C LEU A 516 7.33 14.88 4.77
N LYS A 517 8.02 15.96 5.14
CA LYS A 517 7.56 16.92 6.16
C LYS A 517 6.30 17.64 5.72
N ALA A 518 6.19 18.02 4.44
CA ALA A 518 4.97 18.60 3.88
C ALA A 518 3.80 17.62 3.96
N PHE A 519 4.05 16.35 3.61
CA PHE A 519 3.09 15.26 3.74
C PHE A 519 2.65 15.02 5.19
N MET A 520 3.58 14.98 6.15
CA MET A 520 3.26 14.77 7.57
C MET A 520 2.50 15.96 8.22
N ARG A 521 2.72 17.18 7.75
CA ARG A 521 1.99 18.37 8.22
C ARG A 521 0.53 18.38 7.76
N GLU A 522 0.15 17.49 6.85
CA GLU A 522 -1.21 17.38 6.37
C GLU A 522 -2.12 16.71 7.41
N LYS A 523 -2.91 17.55 8.10
CA LYS A 523 -3.83 17.15 9.17
C LYS A 523 -5.11 16.44 8.68
N ARG A 524 -5.14 15.98 7.44
CA ARG A 524 -6.32 15.32 6.87
C ARG A 524 -6.28 13.82 7.12
N LEU A 525 -7.39 13.35 7.68
CA LEU A 525 -7.71 11.95 7.92
C LEU A 525 -9.13 11.71 7.41
N ASP A 526 -9.43 12.23 6.23
CA ASP A 526 -10.71 11.98 5.56
C ASP A 526 -10.75 10.58 4.94
N LEU A 527 -11.92 10.20 4.41
CA LEU A 527 -12.16 8.88 3.86
C LEU A 527 -11.15 8.53 2.76
N TYR A 528 -10.87 9.49 1.87
CA TYR A 528 -9.91 9.31 0.79
C TYR A 528 -8.50 9.01 1.31
N SER A 529 -8.03 9.83 2.26
CA SER A 529 -6.70 9.70 2.84
C SER A 529 -6.54 8.40 3.63
N GLN A 530 -7.61 7.95 4.31
CA GLN A 530 -7.65 6.70 5.08
C GLN A 530 -7.82 5.45 4.21
N SER A 531 -8.22 5.60 2.94
CA SER A 531 -8.47 4.44 2.07
C SER A 531 -7.20 3.59 1.87
N PRO A 532 -7.35 2.26 1.80
CA PRO A 532 -6.21 1.34 1.68
C PRO A 532 -5.38 1.63 0.45
N TRP A 533 -6.01 1.82 -0.72
CA TRP A 533 -5.28 2.14 -1.95
C TRP A 533 -4.51 3.45 -1.84
N THR A 534 -5.12 4.54 -1.36
CA THR A 534 -4.43 5.83 -1.19
C THR A 534 -3.30 5.75 -0.18
N GLY A 535 -3.54 5.24 1.04
CA GLY A 535 -2.49 5.11 2.05
C GLY A 535 -1.38 4.15 1.61
N GLY A 536 -1.73 3.09 0.91
CA GLY A 536 -0.80 2.16 0.27
C GLY A 536 0.06 2.83 -0.79
N GLN A 537 -0.53 3.60 -1.71
CA GLN A 537 0.19 4.37 -2.73
C GLN A 537 1.14 5.40 -2.11
N GLN A 538 0.73 6.02 -1.02
CA GLN A 538 1.60 6.90 -0.26
C GLN A 538 2.82 6.15 0.27
N MET A 539 2.64 4.95 0.82
CA MET A 539 3.76 4.11 1.24
C MET A 539 4.63 3.69 0.06
N VAL A 540 4.07 3.28 -1.08
CA VAL A 540 4.83 2.95 -2.30
C VAL A 540 5.75 4.11 -2.68
N GLN A 541 5.20 5.33 -2.70
CA GLN A 541 5.94 6.54 -3.02
C GLN A 541 7.07 6.83 -2.01
N ILE A 542 6.77 6.71 -0.71
CA ILE A 542 7.77 6.90 0.35
C ILE A 542 8.88 5.85 0.21
N ILE A 543 8.54 4.58 -0.06
CA ILE A 543 9.50 3.50 -0.29
C ILE A 543 10.39 3.85 -1.49
N ALA A 544 9.80 4.32 -2.59
CA ALA A 544 10.55 4.69 -3.79
C ALA A 544 11.56 5.82 -3.50
N TYR A 545 11.13 6.89 -2.82
CA TYR A 545 12.04 7.97 -2.41
C TYR A 545 13.11 7.49 -1.43
N ALA A 546 12.76 6.61 -0.49
CA ALA A 546 13.69 6.08 0.50
C ALA A 546 14.74 5.16 -0.13
N LEU A 547 14.33 4.28 -1.06
CA LEU A 547 15.24 3.42 -1.82
C LEU A 547 16.17 4.23 -2.71
N GLU A 548 15.64 5.21 -3.46
CA GLU A 548 16.46 6.08 -4.32
C GLU A 548 17.49 6.84 -3.49
N ALA A 549 17.06 7.55 -2.45
CA ALA A 549 17.95 8.33 -1.59
C ALA A 549 18.96 7.45 -0.83
N GLY A 550 18.52 6.32 -0.28
CA GLY A 550 19.37 5.38 0.46
C GLY A 550 20.41 4.69 -0.43
N LEU A 551 20.05 4.24 -1.64
CA LEU A 551 21.00 3.63 -2.58
C LEU A 551 21.97 4.66 -3.17
N LEU A 552 21.52 5.89 -3.42
CA LEU A 552 22.42 7.00 -3.78
C LEU A 552 23.44 7.27 -2.68
N LEU A 553 23.03 7.20 -1.40
CA LEU A 553 23.93 7.27 -0.25
C LEU A 553 24.92 6.11 -0.22
N CYS A 554 24.48 4.87 -0.45
CA CYS A 554 25.38 3.72 -0.50
C CYS A 554 26.50 3.86 -1.55
N ASN A 555 26.23 4.60 -2.62
CA ASN A 555 27.18 4.88 -3.69
C ASN A 555 28.08 6.10 -3.40
N GLN A 556 27.77 6.87 -2.36
CA GLN A 556 28.46 8.11 -2.05
C GLN A 556 29.93 7.84 -1.71
N ARG A 557 30.83 8.42 -2.52
CA ARG A 557 32.29 8.24 -2.44
C ARG A 557 32.76 6.77 -2.42
N GLY A 558 31.90 5.81 -2.77
CA GLY A 558 32.21 4.38 -2.75
C GLY A 558 32.25 3.73 -1.37
N ILE A 559 31.70 4.37 -0.32
CA ILE A 559 31.76 3.91 1.10
C ILE A 559 31.34 2.45 1.26
N VAL A 560 30.15 2.09 0.79
CA VAL A 560 29.65 0.71 0.93
C VAL A 560 30.53 -0.26 0.12
N GLY A 561 30.91 0.11 -1.10
CA GLY A 561 31.82 -0.68 -1.92
C GLY A 561 33.15 -0.97 -1.21
N THR A 562 33.73 0.03 -0.54
CA THR A 562 34.99 -0.13 0.21
C THR A 562 34.86 -1.16 1.33
N VAL A 563 33.80 -1.06 2.13
CA VAL A 563 33.54 -2.02 3.22
C VAL A 563 33.38 -3.42 2.66
N LEU A 564 32.59 -3.57 1.59
CA LEU A 564 32.38 -4.88 0.95
C LEU A 564 33.68 -5.46 0.36
N HIS A 565 34.56 -4.64 -0.22
CA HIS A 565 35.86 -5.09 -0.71
C HIS A 565 36.81 -5.52 0.42
N GLY A 566 36.87 -4.75 1.51
CA GLY A 566 37.65 -5.12 2.71
C GLY A 566 37.15 -6.41 3.34
N TYR A 567 35.83 -6.53 3.51
CA TYR A 567 35.19 -7.74 4.03
C TYR A 567 35.48 -8.96 3.15
N ASN A 568 35.32 -8.86 1.82
CA ASN A 568 35.62 -9.98 0.92
C ASN A 568 37.11 -10.38 0.96
N ALA A 569 38.03 -9.43 1.10
CA ALA A 569 39.45 -9.74 1.28
C ALA A 569 39.68 -10.55 2.57
N VAL A 570 39.03 -10.18 3.68
CA VAL A 570 39.07 -10.97 4.93
C VAL A 570 38.49 -12.37 4.71
N GLN A 571 37.31 -12.49 4.10
CA GLN A 571 36.62 -13.77 3.90
C GLN A 571 37.45 -14.76 3.06
N GLN A 572 38.11 -14.29 2.00
CA GLN A 572 38.86 -15.16 1.08
C GLN A 572 40.23 -15.59 1.61
N LEU A 573 40.80 -14.81 2.54
CA LEU A 573 42.16 -15.01 3.07
C LEU A 573 42.19 -15.62 4.48
N ALA A 574 41.07 -15.61 5.20
CA ALA A 574 40.92 -16.30 6.49
C ALA A 574 40.88 -17.83 6.33
N GLU A 575 41.47 -18.57 7.26
CA GLU A 575 41.28 -20.02 7.37
C GLU A 575 39.87 -20.38 7.89
N ALA A 576 39.34 -19.57 8.80
CA ALA A 576 38.01 -19.69 9.38
C ALA A 576 37.25 -18.35 9.24
N PRO A 577 36.65 -18.07 8.07
CA PRO A 577 35.92 -16.83 7.84
C PRO A 577 34.70 -16.69 8.77
N ILE A 578 34.56 -15.52 9.40
CA ILE A 578 33.37 -15.16 10.18
C ILE A 578 32.36 -14.52 9.23
N LYS A 579 31.23 -15.19 9.02
CA LYS A 579 30.18 -14.67 8.13
C LYS A 579 29.42 -13.54 8.77
N ASN A 580 29.13 -12.52 7.98
CA ASN A 580 28.23 -11.43 8.31
C ASN A 580 27.05 -11.48 7.32
N PRO A 581 25.83 -11.83 7.78
CA PRO A 581 24.67 -12.01 6.90
C PRO A 581 24.35 -10.77 6.04
N LEU A 582 24.49 -9.55 6.59
CA LEU A 582 24.23 -8.33 5.81
C LEU A 582 25.31 -8.12 4.74
N LEU A 583 26.59 -8.21 5.10
CA LEU A 583 27.67 -7.98 4.14
C LEU A 583 27.73 -9.07 3.07
N ASP A 584 27.36 -10.30 3.41
CA ASP A 584 27.18 -11.40 2.45
C ASP A 584 26.03 -11.09 1.49
N ALA A 585 24.87 -10.71 2.02
CA ALA A 585 23.71 -10.36 1.21
C ALA A 585 23.96 -9.14 0.31
N LEU A 586 24.58 -8.08 0.85
CA LEU A 586 24.99 -6.90 0.08
C LEU A 586 26.05 -7.24 -0.97
N SER A 587 26.99 -8.13 -0.66
CA SER A 587 28.01 -8.56 -1.64
C SER A 587 27.37 -9.28 -2.82
N ASN A 588 26.37 -10.12 -2.57
CA ASN A 588 25.59 -10.80 -3.61
C ASN A 588 24.70 -9.82 -4.37
N PHE A 589 23.98 -8.96 -3.65
CA PHE A 589 23.05 -7.99 -4.20
C PHE A 589 23.74 -6.97 -5.11
N LEU A 590 24.88 -6.43 -4.67
CA LEU A 590 25.65 -5.42 -5.39
C LEU A 590 26.77 -6.03 -6.27
N VAL A 591 26.75 -7.33 -6.55
CA VAL A 591 27.85 -8.01 -7.24
C VAL A 591 28.17 -7.43 -8.63
N GLU A 592 27.14 -7.03 -9.38
CA GLU A 592 27.32 -6.39 -10.69
C GLU A 592 27.82 -4.95 -10.53
N ALA A 593 27.20 -4.19 -9.62
CA ALA A 593 27.47 -2.77 -9.42
C ALA A 593 28.83 -2.49 -8.77
N VAL A 594 29.25 -3.34 -7.83
CA VAL A 594 30.48 -3.18 -7.03
C VAL A 594 31.60 -4.09 -7.54
N PHE A 595 31.31 -5.35 -7.87
CA PHE A 595 32.34 -6.34 -8.21
C PHE A 595 32.45 -6.71 -9.69
N LEU A 596 31.68 -6.04 -10.58
CA LEU A 596 31.72 -6.27 -12.03
C LEU A 596 31.40 -7.73 -12.41
N GLY A 597 30.43 -8.33 -11.72
CA GLY A 597 29.81 -9.61 -12.05
C GLY A 597 30.35 -10.82 -11.28
N ARG A 598 31.41 -10.67 -10.49
CA ARG A 598 31.87 -11.74 -9.57
C ARG A 598 32.63 -11.20 -8.38
N ALA A 599 32.41 -11.76 -7.21
CA ALA A 599 33.20 -11.43 -6.02
C ALA A 599 34.69 -11.69 -6.27
N PRO A 600 35.59 -10.78 -5.83
CA PRO A 600 37.03 -10.93 -6.06
C PRO A 600 37.59 -12.10 -5.24
N SER A 601 38.24 -13.05 -5.91
CA SER A 601 39.01 -14.13 -5.26
C SER A 601 40.53 -13.88 -5.24
N SER A 602 40.98 -12.96 -6.08
CA SER A 602 42.36 -12.45 -6.22
C SER A 602 42.33 -11.13 -7.00
N ASN A 603 43.38 -10.31 -6.92
CA ASN A 603 43.46 -9.01 -7.59
C ASN A 603 42.39 -8.01 -7.11
N PHE A 604 42.20 -7.92 -5.78
CA PHE A 604 41.19 -7.09 -5.12
C PHE A 604 41.31 -5.61 -5.50
N GLN A 605 42.52 -5.08 -5.54
CA GLN A 605 42.82 -3.70 -5.93
C GLN A 605 42.39 -3.44 -7.37
N SER A 606 42.63 -4.37 -8.30
CA SER A 606 42.26 -4.14 -9.71
C SER A 606 40.74 -4.02 -9.88
N VAL A 607 39.97 -4.89 -9.22
CA VAL A 607 38.50 -4.82 -9.24
C VAL A 607 38.02 -3.53 -8.57
N TRP A 608 38.56 -3.22 -7.40
CA TRP A 608 38.25 -1.99 -6.65
C TRP A 608 38.52 -0.72 -7.46
N MET A 609 39.68 -0.61 -8.12
CA MET A 609 40.06 0.56 -8.90
C MET A 609 39.17 0.75 -10.13
N ARG A 610 38.68 -0.33 -10.75
CA ARG A 610 37.70 -0.24 -11.84
C ARG A 610 36.32 0.17 -11.34
N PHE A 611 35.91 -0.29 -10.15
CA PHE A 611 34.71 0.19 -9.49
C PHE A 611 34.79 1.71 -9.27
N LEU A 612 35.95 2.22 -8.84
CA LEU A 612 36.21 3.65 -8.70
C LEU A 612 36.34 4.43 -10.03
N GLY A 613 36.09 3.80 -11.18
CA GLY A 613 36.17 4.42 -12.51
C GLY A 613 37.57 4.51 -13.12
N GLY A 614 38.55 3.81 -12.57
CA GLY A 614 39.89 3.65 -13.15
C GLY A 614 39.90 2.76 -14.40
N GLY A 615 40.82 3.05 -15.33
CA GLY A 615 41.01 2.29 -16.56
C GLY A 615 42.14 1.27 -16.49
N ILE A 616 42.10 0.25 -17.36
CA ILE A 616 43.27 -0.58 -17.66
C ILE A 616 43.80 -0.17 -19.02
N ASP A 617 45.00 0.42 -19.02
CA ASP A 617 45.68 0.71 -20.27
C ASP A 617 46.30 -0.58 -20.79
N LYS A 618 45.68 -1.18 -21.82
CA LYS A 618 46.17 -2.41 -22.47
C LYS A 618 47.33 -2.15 -23.44
N LYS A 619 47.74 -0.91 -23.65
CA LYS A 619 48.80 -0.58 -24.61
C LYS A 619 50.17 -0.88 -24.02
N ASN A 620 50.76 -2.02 -24.44
CA ASN A 620 52.17 -2.37 -24.72
C ASN A 620 53.35 -1.57 -24.09
N VAL A 621 53.17 -0.85 -22.99
CA VAL A 621 54.26 -0.20 -22.26
C VAL A 621 54.52 -1.04 -21.02
N ARG A 622 55.64 -1.76 -21.02
CA ARG A 622 56.20 -2.31 -19.78
C ARG A 622 56.41 -1.14 -18.82
N GLY A 623 55.72 -1.13 -17.68
CA GLY A 623 56.08 -0.27 -16.56
C GLY A 623 57.54 -0.52 -16.15
N LYS A 624 58.15 0.42 -15.41
CA LYS A 624 59.56 0.33 -14.95
C LYS A 624 59.86 -0.94 -14.11
N ASP A 625 58.82 -1.62 -13.70
CA ASP A 625 58.70 -2.78 -12.82
C ASP A 625 58.27 -4.07 -13.56
N GLY A 626 58.18 -4.03 -14.90
CA GLY A 626 58.10 -5.23 -15.75
C GLY A 626 56.73 -5.96 -15.80
N LYS A 627 55.71 -5.48 -15.08
CA LYS A 627 54.33 -6.03 -15.15
C LYS A 627 53.60 -5.59 -16.42
N LYS A 628 52.68 -6.44 -16.91
CA LYS A 628 52.04 -6.37 -18.24
C LYS A 628 50.79 -5.48 -18.36
N PHE A 629 50.48 -4.64 -17.37
CA PHE A 629 49.33 -3.72 -17.40
C PHE A 629 49.62 -2.48 -16.55
N ALA A 630 49.25 -1.29 -17.04
CA ALA A 630 49.21 -0.07 -16.24
C ALA A 630 47.76 0.25 -15.86
N ILE A 631 47.45 0.28 -14.56
CA ILE A 631 46.15 0.74 -14.06
C ILE A 631 46.21 2.26 -13.99
N THR A 632 45.35 2.95 -14.74
CA THR A 632 45.24 4.41 -14.66
C THR A 632 44.45 4.75 -13.40
N LEU A 633 45.05 5.53 -12.50
CA LEU A 633 44.36 6.04 -11.32
C LEU A 633 43.12 6.86 -11.75
N PRO A 634 41.97 6.73 -11.06
CA PRO A 634 40.86 7.64 -11.28
C PRO A 634 41.34 9.08 -11.06
N LYS A 635 40.98 10.02 -11.94
CA LYS A 635 41.30 11.43 -11.75
C LYS A 635 40.73 11.85 -10.39
N ARG A 636 41.60 12.26 -9.43
CA ARG A 636 41.17 12.72 -8.10
C ARG A 636 40.01 13.72 -8.25
N PRO A 637 38.91 13.59 -7.49
CA PRO A 637 37.87 14.60 -7.48
C PRO A 637 38.38 15.79 -6.67
N THR A 638 39.19 16.66 -7.28
CA THR A 638 39.73 17.84 -6.60
C THR A 638 38.79 19.04 -6.63
N ASN A 639 37.77 19.05 -7.49
CA ASN A 639 36.57 19.90 -7.44
C ASN A 639 35.80 19.74 -8.77
N SER A 640 34.48 19.66 -8.70
CA SER A 640 33.51 19.76 -9.81
C SER A 640 33.36 18.58 -10.81
N ASN A 641 32.09 18.21 -11.01
CA ASN A 641 31.43 17.66 -12.21
C ASN A 641 31.76 16.26 -12.78
N ASN A 642 32.69 15.48 -12.23
CA ASN A 642 32.80 14.05 -12.59
C ASN A 642 31.88 13.12 -11.76
N SER A 643 30.93 13.68 -11.00
CA SER A 643 30.00 12.91 -10.15
C SER A 643 29.04 12.02 -10.94
N THR A 644 28.83 12.30 -12.23
CA THR A 644 27.90 11.57 -13.09
C THR A 644 28.32 10.12 -13.34
N ASP A 645 29.62 9.80 -13.32
CA ASP A 645 30.11 8.41 -13.52
C ASP A 645 30.08 7.57 -12.25
N PHE A 646 30.13 8.19 -11.06
CA PHE A 646 29.97 7.50 -9.79
C PHE A 646 28.49 7.32 -9.46
N GLN A 647 27.69 8.40 -9.54
CA GLN A 647 26.26 8.39 -9.20
C GLN A 647 25.43 7.40 -10.02
N LYS A 648 25.89 7.00 -11.22
CA LYS A 648 25.20 6.05 -12.11
C LYS A 648 25.52 4.56 -11.87
N ARG A 649 26.43 4.21 -10.94
CA ARG A 649 26.88 2.81 -10.76
C ARG A 649 25.95 1.94 -9.94
N ILE A 650 25.39 2.48 -8.85
CA ILE A 650 24.31 1.85 -8.10
C ILE A 650 23.03 2.56 -8.52
N ASP A 651 22.39 2.02 -9.57
CA ASP A 651 21.12 2.51 -10.07
C ASP A 651 19.99 1.73 -9.39
N ALA A 652 19.20 2.42 -8.56
CA ALA A 652 18.04 1.85 -7.86
C ALA A 652 17.05 1.19 -8.83
N PHE A 653 16.88 1.76 -10.03
CA PHE A 653 16.02 1.20 -11.08
C PHE A 653 16.51 -0.16 -11.58
N SER A 654 17.83 -0.40 -11.57
CA SER A 654 18.40 -1.69 -12.00
C SER A 654 18.39 -2.77 -10.91
N LEU A 655 18.27 -2.38 -9.64
CA LEU A 655 18.53 -3.26 -8.50
C LEU A 655 17.26 -3.72 -7.76
N SER A 656 16.23 -2.88 -7.66
CA SER A 656 14.94 -3.30 -7.09
C SER A 656 13.87 -3.38 -8.17
N LEU A 657 13.26 -4.55 -8.30
CA LEU A 657 12.17 -4.78 -9.25
C LEU A 657 10.97 -3.87 -8.95
N PHE A 658 10.65 -3.73 -7.66
CA PHE A 658 9.56 -2.90 -7.19
C PHE A 658 9.77 -1.41 -7.53
N HIS A 659 10.99 -0.91 -7.35
CA HIS A 659 11.32 0.48 -7.69
C HIS A 659 11.33 0.74 -9.20
N ASN A 660 11.84 -0.19 -10.02
CA ASN A 660 11.88 -0.04 -11.48
C ASN A 660 10.48 0.21 -12.08
N LEU A 661 9.48 -0.43 -11.51
CA LEU A 661 8.10 -0.42 -12.01
C LEU A 661 7.27 0.78 -11.55
N TYR A 662 7.76 1.53 -10.56
CA TYR A 662 7.05 2.67 -9.99
C TYR A 662 6.81 3.80 -11.03
N GLY A 663 7.65 3.92 -12.06
CA GLY A 663 7.53 4.94 -13.12
C GLY A 663 7.15 4.41 -14.51
N THR A 664 6.70 3.17 -14.65
CA THR A 664 6.36 2.55 -15.95
C THR A 664 4.85 2.43 -16.16
N ASP A 665 4.38 2.67 -17.39
CA ASP A 665 2.98 2.49 -17.81
C ASP A 665 2.58 1.02 -17.78
N TRP A 666 2.27 0.49 -16.58
CA TRP A 666 1.81 -0.86 -16.18
C TRP A 666 2.51 -2.09 -16.78
N MET A 667 2.87 -2.10 -18.05
CA MET A 667 3.62 -3.12 -18.78
C MET A 667 5.09 -3.24 -18.33
N GLY A 668 5.56 -2.53 -17.31
CA GLY A 668 6.98 -2.57 -16.93
C GLY A 668 7.91 -2.27 -18.11
N ARG A 669 9.16 -2.74 -18.05
CA ARG A 669 10.09 -2.72 -19.19
C ARG A 669 10.31 -4.13 -19.74
N PRO A 670 10.79 -4.33 -20.99
CA PRO A 670 11.07 -5.66 -21.51
C PRO A 670 11.98 -6.52 -20.62
N GLU A 671 12.90 -5.90 -19.88
CA GLU A 671 13.78 -6.56 -18.91
C GLU A 671 13.00 -7.14 -17.72
N PHE A 672 11.93 -6.49 -17.29
CA PHE A 672 11.03 -7.00 -16.26
C PHE A 672 10.36 -8.28 -16.73
N TRP A 673 9.74 -8.27 -17.91
CA TRP A 673 9.07 -9.47 -18.43
C TRP A 673 10.03 -10.61 -18.75
N ALA A 674 11.27 -10.30 -19.15
CA ALA A 674 12.30 -11.31 -19.26
C ALA A 674 12.49 -12.06 -17.96
N GLN A 675 12.55 -11.35 -16.83
CA GLN A 675 12.67 -11.96 -15.52
C GLN A 675 11.40 -12.73 -15.13
N VAL A 676 10.21 -12.19 -15.44
CA VAL A 676 8.95 -12.90 -15.17
C VAL A 676 8.85 -14.22 -15.93
N PHE A 677 9.05 -14.20 -17.26
CA PHE A 677 8.90 -15.38 -18.11
C PHE A 677 10.01 -16.43 -17.94
N THR A 678 11.13 -16.06 -17.32
CA THR A 678 12.27 -16.95 -17.10
C THR A 678 12.50 -17.28 -15.63
N SER A 679 11.54 -16.95 -14.75
CA SER A 679 11.66 -17.15 -13.29
C SER A 679 12.97 -16.59 -12.75
N ARG A 680 13.26 -15.33 -13.12
CA ARG A 680 14.44 -14.53 -12.73
C ARG A 680 15.81 -15.06 -13.21
N THR A 681 15.85 -16.08 -14.06
CA THR A 681 17.13 -16.59 -14.61
C THR A 681 17.78 -15.63 -15.60
N LYS A 682 17.00 -14.77 -16.27
CA LYS A 682 17.50 -13.83 -17.28
C LYS A 682 17.12 -12.38 -16.97
N LYS A 683 18.13 -11.51 -16.82
CA LYS A 683 17.96 -10.08 -16.44
C LYS A 683 17.60 -9.15 -17.60
N THR A 684 18.03 -9.45 -18.82
CA THR A 684 17.80 -8.60 -20.01
C THR A 684 17.29 -9.44 -21.18
N ALA A 685 16.36 -8.88 -21.96
CA ALA A 685 15.89 -9.48 -23.20
C ALA A 685 16.71 -8.98 -24.40
N SER A 686 17.01 -9.84 -25.36
CA SER A 686 17.36 -9.37 -26.70
C SER A 686 16.15 -8.69 -27.36
N LYS A 687 16.37 -7.90 -28.43
CA LYS A 687 15.25 -7.24 -29.15
C LYS A 687 14.19 -8.25 -29.64
N GLN A 688 14.61 -9.43 -30.06
CA GLN A 688 13.71 -10.50 -30.53
C GLN A 688 12.94 -11.12 -29.36
N GLU A 689 13.58 -11.34 -28.22
CA GLU A 689 12.93 -11.87 -27.02
C GLU A 689 11.99 -10.84 -26.38
N ALA A 690 12.36 -9.55 -26.38
CA ALA A 690 11.51 -8.46 -25.93
C ALA A 690 10.19 -8.47 -26.71
N MET A 691 10.27 -8.54 -28.04
CA MET A 691 9.10 -8.69 -28.91
C MET A 691 8.31 -9.97 -28.57
N GLN A 692 8.98 -11.11 -28.35
CA GLN A 692 8.30 -12.35 -27.95
C GLN A 692 7.61 -12.25 -26.59
N TYR A 693 8.19 -11.57 -25.61
CA TYR A 693 7.60 -11.37 -24.29
C TYR A 693 6.42 -10.41 -24.35
N GLU A 694 6.54 -9.33 -25.12
CA GLU A 694 5.46 -8.39 -25.41
C GLU A 694 4.30 -9.12 -26.11
N THR A 695 4.57 -9.90 -27.16
CA THR A 695 3.58 -10.78 -27.82
C THR A 695 2.95 -11.77 -26.84
N LYS A 696 3.72 -12.44 -25.98
CA LYS A 696 3.19 -13.38 -24.97
C LYS A 696 2.29 -12.67 -23.96
N LEU A 697 2.63 -11.45 -23.58
CA LEU A 697 1.86 -10.62 -22.66
C LEU A 697 0.53 -10.21 -23.29
N HIS A 698 0.54 -9.73 -24.54
CA HIS A 698 -0.68 -9.35 -25.27
C HIS A 698 -1.63 -10.52 -25.54
N ARG A 699 -1.14 -11.76 -25.49
CA ARG A 699 -1.95 -12.98 -25.66
C ARG A 699 -2.64 -13.44 -24.37
N ARG A 700 -2.23 -12.95 -23.20
CA ARG A 700 -2.82 -13.34 -21.91
C ARG A 700 -3.86 -12.32 -21.44
N PRO A 701 -4.86 -12.74 -20.64
CA PRO A 701 -5.67 -11.81 -19.88
C PRO A 701 -4.81 -10.92 -18.98
N PHE A 702 -5.18 -9.65 -18.83
CA PHE A 702 -4.41 -8.69 -18.03
C PHE A 702 -4.43 -9.04 -16.54
N GLY A 703 -5.51 -9.67 -16.07
CA GLY A 703 -5.57 -10.23 -14.71
C GLY A 703 -4.43 -11.22 -14.45
N ASP A 704 -4.17 -12.13 -15.38
CA ASP A 704 -3.08 -13.11 -15.27
C ASP A 704 -1.71 -12.44 -15.24
N ALA A 705 -1.53 -11.38 -16.04
CA ALA A 705 -0.30 -10.59 -16.04
C ALA A 705 -0.05 -9.95 -14.65
N LEU A 706 -1.08 -9.45 -13.97
CA LEU A 706 -0.95 -8.93 -12.61
C LEU A 706 -0.59 -10.02 -11.59
N TYR A 707 -1.17 -11.21 -11.70
CA TYR A 707 -0.79 -12.33 -10.82
C TYR A 707 0.68 -12.74 -11.04
N MET A 708 1.11 -12.85 -12.30
CA MET A 708 2.51 -13.12 -12.64
C MET A 708 3.45 -12.04 -12.10
N MET A 709 3.07 -10.76 -12.20
CA MET A 709 3.80 -9.66 -11.59
C MET A 709 3.88 -9.82 -10.07
N SER A 710 2.74 -10.10 -9.43
CA SER A 710 2.64 -10.30 -7.98
C SER A 710 3.59 -11.39 -7.50
N ASP A 711 3.58 -12.56 -8.14
CA ASP A 711 4.42 -13.70 -7.76
C ASP A 711 5.91 -13.34 -7.81
N VAL A 712 6.32 -12.63 -8.87
CA VAL A 712 7.73 -12.29 -9.11
C VAL A 712 8.19 -11.12 -8.24
N VAL A 713 7.32 -10.16 -7.95
CA VAL A 713 7.67 -8.99 -7.11
C VAL A 713 7.56 -9.33 -5.61
N SER A 714 6.75 -10.32 -5.22
CA SER A 714 6.59 -10.74 -3.82
C SER A 714 7.91 -11.16 -3.16
N GLU A 715 8.86 -11.70 -3.92
CA GLU A 715 10.20 -12.03 -3.44
C GLU A 715 10.99 -10.79 -2.94
N GLU A 716 10.75 -9.59 -3.46
CA GLU A 716 11.39 -8.35 -2.97
C GLU A 716 11.01 -8.01 -1.53
N PHE A 717 9.90 -8.59 -1.04
CA PHE A 717 9.41 -8.40 0.31
C PHE A 717 9.59 -9.63 1.20
N ASN A 718 9.68 -10.83 0.62
CA ASN A 718 9.61 -12.10 1.35
C ASN A 718 10.87 -12.98 1.22
N SER A 719 11.86 -12.58 0.41
CA SER A 719 13.14 -13.32 0.31
C SER A 719 14.01 -13.17 1.56
N GLU A 720 15.10 -13.93 1.62
CA GLU A 720 16.12 -13.84 2.69
C GLU A 720 16.76 -12.44 2.79
N PHE A 721 16.76 -11.67 1.69
CA PHE A 721 17.19 -10.28 1.66
C PHE A 721 16.13 -9.42 0.98
N PRO A 722 15.08 -9.01 1.71
CA PRO A 722 13.91 -8.34 1.13
C PRO A 722 14.22 -6.87 0.85
N ILE A 723 14.80 -6.59 -0.32
CA ILE A 723 15.30 -5.27 -0.75
C ILE A 723 14.29 -4.15 -0.49
N ALA A 724 13.01 -4.36 -0.76
CA ALA A 724 11.97 -3.34 -0.57
C ALA A 724 11.73 -2.97 0.92
N LYS A 725 12.12 -3.86 1.84
CA LYS A 725 12.05 -3.64 3.30
C LYS A 725 13.36 -3.12 3.89
N VAL A 726 14.46 -3.13 3.14
CA VAL A 726 15.77 -2.68 3.63
C VAL A 726 15.83 -1.16 3.75
N ASN A 727 16.20 -0.69 4.94
CA ASN A 727 16.58 0.67 5.24
C ASN A 727 18.05 0.89 4.83
N PHE A 728 18.27 1.32 3.60
CA PHE A 728 19.62 1.61 3.07
C PHE A 728 20.31 2.80 3.74
N PHE A 729 19.59 3.66 4.48
CA PHE A 729 20.21 4.68 5.32
C PHE A 729 20.94 4.02 6.48
N ALA A 730 20.31 3.07 7.18
CA ALA A 730 20.94 2.32 8.27
C ALA A 730 22.14 1.49 7.79
N VAL A 731 22.04 0.89 6.59
CA VAL A 731 23.17 0.19 5.94
C VAL A 731 24.34 1.15 5.73
N TYR A 732 24.09 2.30 5.11
CA TYR A 732 25.11 3.30 4.85
C TYR A 732 25.77 3.80 6.15
N MET A 733 24.98 4.16 7.16
CA MET A 733 25.46 4.60 8.47
C MET A 733 26.36 3.54 9.12
N THR A 734 25.94 2.28 9.10
CA THR A 734 26.74 1.18 9.65
C THR A 734 28.07 1.01 8.91
N CYS A 735 28.09 1.15 7.58
CA CYS A 735 29.34 1.13 6.82
C CYS A 735 30.26 2.31 7.16
N VAL A 736 29.70 3.50 7.43
CA VAL A 736 30.48 4.67 7.88
C VAL A 736 31.09 4.43 9.26
N ASP A 737 30.32 3.87 10.19
CA ASP A 737 30.81 3.54 11.53
C ASP A 737 31.92 2.49 11.45
N MET A 738 31.78 1.47 10.59
CA MET A 738 32.85 0.50 10.31
C MET A 738 34.12 1.17 9.78
N LEU A 739 34.03 2.07 8.79
CA LEU A 739 35.21 2.76 8.26
C LEU A 739 35.86 3.69 9.30
N THR A 740 35.05 4.35 10.13
CA THR A 740 35.54 5.23 11.20
C THR A 740 36.26 4.41 12.28
N GLU A 741 35.71 3.25 12.64
CA GLU A 741 36.34 2.34 13.59
C GLU A 741 37.65 1.74 13.02
N ILE A 742 37.67 1.41 11.73
CA ILE A 742 38.88 0.96 11.03
C ILE A 742 39.95 2.05 11.08
N SER A 743 39.61 3.31 10.80
CA SER A 743 40.60 4.40 10.82
C SER A 743 41.12 4.68 12.21
N ARG A 744 40.24 4.71 13.22
CA ARG A 744 40.61 4.87 14.63
C ARG A 744 41.63 3.81 15.05
N ARG A 745 41.33 2.53 14.81
CA ARG A 745 42.25 1.43 15.13
C ARG A 745 43.54 1.52 14.32
N ALA A 746 43.49 1.88 13.04
CA ALA A 746 44.69 1.97 12.20
C ALA A 746 45.65 3.08 12.65
N VAL A 747 45.13 4.14 13.27
CA VAL A 747 45.93 5.21 13.88
C VAL A 747 46.57 4.76 15.20
N GLU A 748 45.83 4.03 16.03
CA GLU A 748 46.30 3.46 17.30
C GLU A 748 47.34 2.36 17.09
N GLU A 749 47.08 1.46 16.16
CA GLU A 749 47.90 0.30 15.83
C GLU A 749 48.26 0.31 14.35
N ARG A 750 49.37 0.97 14.02
CA ARG A 750 49.82 1.11 12.63
C ARG A 750 50.37 -0.22 12.08
N PRO A 751 49.70 -0.86 11.10
CA PRO A 751 50.17 -2.11 10.52
C PRO A 751 51.56 -1.93 9.89
N GLU A 752 52.52 -2.78 10.27
CA GLU A 752 53.90 -2.67 9.79
C GLU A 752 53.97 -2.78 8.25
N GLU A 753 53.12 -3.62 7.67
CA GLU A 753 53.04 -3.81 6.22
C GLU A 753 52.64 -2.55 5.42
N LEU A 754 51.96 -1.59 6.06
CA LEU A 754 51.48 -0.36 5.45
C LEU A 754 52.28 0.88 5.85
N ARG A 755 53.39 0.74 6.59
CA ARG A 755 54.22 1.86 7.06
C ARG A 755 54.68 2.80 5.94
N TRP A 756 54.96 2.24 4.76
CA TRP A 756 55.32 2.99 3.56
C TRP A 756 54.26 4.02 3.14
N ALA A 757 52.97 3.77 3.40
CA ALA A 757 51.90 4.68 3.02
C ALA A 757 51.86 5.92 3.94
N TRP A 758 52.18 5.75 5.23
CA TRP A 758 52.37 6.89 6.15
C TRP A 758 53.61 7.70 5.83
N ASP A 759 54.73 7.04 5.52
CA ASP A 759 55.99 7.73 5.19
C ASP A 759 55.87 8.59 3.91
N LEU A 760 55.01 8.19 2.98
CA LEU A 760 54.67 8.96 1.77
C LEU A 760 53.60 10.04 1.99
N GLY A 761 53.09 10.21 3.21
CA GLY A 761 51.99 11.13 3.53
C GLY A 761 50.65 10.72 2.89
N GLY A 762 50.49 9.44 2.54
CA GLY A 762 49.29 8.89 1.94
C GLY A 762 48.16 8.62 2.93
N MET A 763 48.47 8.46 4.23
CA MET A 763 47.50 8.27 5.31
C MET A 763 47.55 9.42 6.32
N ASP A 764 46.37 9.93 6.67
CA ASP A 764 46.19 10.99 7.66
C ASP A 764 46.17 10.41 9.10
N SER A 765 46.41 11.27 10.09
CA SER A 765 46.21 10.99 11.51
C SER A 765 44.76 11.19 11.99
N HIS A 766 43.86 11.68 11.13
CA HIS A 766 42.44 11.82 11.44
C HIS A 766 41.72 10.47 11.55
N THR A 767 40.75 10.38 12.46
CA THR A 767 39.93 9.19 12.73
C THR A 767 38.51 9.40 12.18
N ASP A 768 38.38 9.41 10.85
CA ASP A 768 37.09 9.51 10.16
C ASP A 768 36.91 8.44 9.08
N ALA A 769 35.72 8.36 8.48
CA ALA A 769 35.41 7.38 7.44
C ALA A 769 36.23 7.59 6.14
N ALA A 770 36.67 8.82 5.84
CA ALA A 770 37.50 9.09 4.67
C ALA A 770 38.92 8.55 4.86
N ALA A 771 39.48 8.66 6.06
CA ALA A 771 40.73 8.02 6.44
C ALA A 771 40.61 6.49 6.38
N GLY A 772 39.49 5.92 6.85
CA GLY A 772 39.22 4.48 6.78
C GLY A 772 39.11 3.97 5.35
N PHE A 773 38.44 4.75 4.49
CA PHE A 773 38.39 4.51 3.06
C PHE A 773 39.79 4.45 2.42
N ALA A 774 40.64 5.44 2.72
CA ALA A 774 42.00 5.49 2.20
C ALA A 774 42.84 4.30 2.69
N PHE A 775 42.72 3.97 3.98
CA PHE A 775 43.39 2.82 4.60
C PHE A 775 43.06 1.51 3.86
N ILE A 776 41.77 1.21 3.61
CA ILE A 776 41.39 0.00 2.87
C ILE A 776 41.98 0.02 1.46
N GLY A 777 41.97 1.17 0.78
CA GLY A 777 42.57 1.28 -0.56
C GLY A 777 44.05 0.85 -0.59
N PHE A 778 44.85 1.33 0.36
CA PHE A 778 46.26 0.92 0.49
C PHE A 778 46.42 -0.52 0.96
N LEU A 779 45.53 -1.00 1.84
CA LEU A 779 45.52 -2.39 2.30
C LEU A 779 45.30 -3.36 1.12
N LEU A 780 44.29 -3.10 0.28
CA LEU A 780 44.03 -3.94 -0.90
C LEU A 780 45.20 -3.91 -1.90
N GLN A 781 45.88 -2.76 -2.02
CA GLN A 781 47.10 -2.65 -2.84
C GLN A 781 48.25 -3.49 -2.30
N ASP A 782 48.46 -3.51 -0.98
CA ASP A 782 49.50 -4.33 -0.36
C ASP A 782 49.18 -5.83 -0.50
N VAL A 783 47.94 -6.23 -0.22
CA VAL A 783 47.44 -7.61 -0.40
C VAL A 783 47.74 -8.13 -1.82
N ASP A 784 47.37 -7.37 -2.85
CA ASP A 784 47.60 -7.77 -4.25
C ASP A 784 49.09 -7.79 -4.63
N THR A 785 49.90 -6.88 -4.07
CA THR A 785 51.34 -6.81 -4.35
C THR A 785 52.06 -8.03 -3.77
N ARG A 786 51.67 -8.48 -2.57
CA ARG A 786 52.26 -9.62 -1.87
C ARG A 786 51.71 -10.98 -2.31
N ALA A 787 50.50 -11.03 -2.89
CA ALA A 787 49.84 -12.26 -3.34
C ALA A 787 50.45 -12.96 -4.58
N THR A 788 51.57 -12.47 -5.14
CA THR A 788 52.02 -12.90 -6.47
C THR A 788 52.85 -14.19 -6.56
N LYS A 789 53.09 -14.93 -5.46
CA LYS A 789 53.74 -16.28 -5.51
C LYS A 789 53.28 -17.31 -4.45
N THR A 790 52.47 -16.95 -3.46
CA THR A 790 51.91 -17.86 -2.44
C THR A 790 50.58 -17.29 -1.96
N LYS A 791 49.62 -18.14 -1.56
CA LYS A 791 48.31 -17.67 -1.07
C LYS A 791 48.57 -16.78 0.16
N ALA A 792 48.13 -15.53 0.12
CA ALA A 792 48.26 -14.62 1.26
C ALA A 792 47.54 -15.23 2.48
N ASP A 793 48.14 -15.08 3.65
CA ASP A 793 47.70 -15.69 4.91
C ASP A 793 47.27 -14.56 5.84
N LEU A 794 46.01 -14.60 6.29
CA LEU A 794 45.44 -13.57 7.17
C LEU A 794 46.26 -13.38 8.46
N SER A 795 46.89 -14.44 8.98
CA SER A 795 47.73 -14.37 10.19
C SER A 795 48.94 -13.45 10.02
N LYS A 796 49.34 -13.18 8.78
CA LYS A 796 50.48 -12.33 8.41
C LYS A 796 50.07 -10.91 7.98
N HIS A 797 48.78 -10.61 7.93
CA HIS A 797 48.25 -9.28 7.62
C HIS A 797 47.54 -8.70 8.85
N SER A 798 48.28 -7.90 9.63
CA SER A 798 47.74 -7.21 10.81
C SER A 798 46.65 -6.21 10.43
N GLY A 799 46.76 -5.55 9.27
CA GLY A 799 45.74 -4.61 8.78
C GLY A 799 44.41 -5.28 8.41
N LEU A 800 44.41 -6.50 7.87
CA LEU A 800 43.16 -7.24 7.57
C LEU A 800 42.47 -7.75 8.85
N ARG A 801 43.24 -8.16 9.87
CA ARG A 801 42.70 -8.52 11.18
C ARG A 801 42.03 -7.32 11.85
N LEU A 802 42.65 -6.15 11.78
CA LEU A 802 42.07 -4.91 12.26
C LEU A 802 40.72 -4.59 11.57
N VAL A 803 40.64 -4.78 10.24
CA VAL A 803 39.36 -4.64 9.50
C VAL A 803 38.32 -5.65 9.99
N GLN A 804 38.70 -6.90 10.19
CA GLN A 804 37.81 -7.94 10.72
C GLN A 804 37.29 -7.58 12.12
N ASP A 805 38.18 -7.15 13.02
CA ASP A 805 37.84 -6.80 14.39
C ASP A 805 36.95 -5.55 14.46
N ALA A 806 37.20 -4.55 13.62
CA ALA A 806 36.37 -3.36 13.52
C ALA A 806 34.96 -3.70 13.01
N ILE A 807 34.86 -4.52 11.95
CA ILE A 807 33.57 -5.00 11.43
C ILE A 807 32.84 -5.78 12.51
N ASN A 808 33.51 -6.71 13.21
CA ASN A 808 32.92 -7.50 14.28
C ASN A 808 32.49 -6.63 15.47
N HIS A 809 33.25 -5.58 15.80
CA HIS A 809 32.92 -4.67 16.88
C HIS A 809 31.64 -3.87 16.57
N VAL A 810 31.55 -3.30 15.37
CA VAL A 810 30.39 -2.51 14.95
C VAL A 810 29.16 -3.40 14.69
N TRP A 811 29.39 -4.61 14.17
CA TRP A 811 28.32 -5.56 13.84
C TRP A 811 27.86 -6.43 15.02
N GLY A 812 28.69 -6.65 16.05
CA GLY A 812 28.63 -7.83 16.92
C GLY A 812 27.27 -8.19 17.54
N GLU A 813 26.40 -7.20 17.77
CA GLU A 813 25.06 -7.40 18.33
C GLU A 813 23.92 -7.21 17.32
N LYS A 814 24.21 -6.72 16.11
CA LYS A 814 23.23 -6.40 15.07
C LYS A 814 22.82 -7.65 14.27
N LYS A 815 21.55 -7.69 13.88
CA LYS A 815 20.99 -8.71 12.99
C LYS A 815 20.51 -8.08 11.69
N LEU A 816 20.21 -8.90 10.68
CA LEU A 816 19.72 -8.40 9.39
C LEU A 816 18.40 -7.64 9.55
N GLU A 817 17.55 -8.09 10.47
CA GLU A 817 16.24 -7.49 10.75
C GLU A 817 16.36 -6.07 11.32
N ASP A 818 17.49 -5.71 11.94
CA ASP A 818 17.74 -4.36 12.43
C ASP A 818 17.88 -3.32 11.31
N PHE A 819 18.08 -3.79 10.08
CA PHE A 819 18.19 -2.97 8.87
C PHE A 819 16.87 -2.90 8.11
N PHE A 820 15.79 -3.46 8.63
CA PHE A 820 14.46 -3.26 8.05
C PHE A 820 13.80 -2.02 8.64
N TRP A 821 12.86 -1.44 7.89
CA TRP A 821 12.06 -0.31 8.35
C TRP A 821 11.29 -0.67 9.64
N LYS A 822 11.59 0.04 10.73
CA LYS A 822 11.00 -0.10 12.06
C LYS A 822 9.82 0.87 12.19
N SER A 823 8.62 0.39 11.92
CA SER A 823 7.43 1.10 12.37
C SER A 823 7.40 1.11 13.91
N PHE A 824 7.10 2.26 14.52
CA PHE A 824 6.83 2.51 15.96
C PHE A 824 7.95 3.04 16.87
N LEU A 825 9.24 2.88 16.56
CA LEU A 825 10.32 3.36 17.45
C LEU A 825 11.14 4.48 16.82
N VAL A 826 11.35 5.53 17.60
CA VAL A 826 12.14 6.70 17.23
C VAL A 826 13.30 6.82 18.20
N THR A 827 14.53 6.71 17.71
CA THR A 827 15.72 7.10 18.47
C THR A 827 15.94 8.60 18.29
N SER A 828 16.08 9.33 19.39
CA SER A 828 16.39 10.76 19.39
C SER A 828 17.62 10.99 20.25
N GLU A 829 18.55 11.82 19.77
CA GLU A 829 19.55 12.41 20.65
C GLU A 829 18.86 13.34 21.65
N LEU A 830 19.24 13.24 22.92
CA LEU A 830 18.77 14.14 23.96
C LEU A 830 19.67 15.37 24.00
N PRO A 831 19.12 16.58 24.16
CA PRO A 831 19.94 17.79 24.26
C PRO A 831 20.86 17.71 25.50
N PRO A 832 22.01 18.42 25.49
CA PRO A 832 22.84 18.56 26.67
C PRO A 832 22.03 19.05 27.87
N LEU A 833 22.25 18.45 29.03
CA LEU A 833 21.48 18.75 30.24
C LEU A 833 21.62 20.24 30.61
N ALA A 834 20.52 20.96 30.81
CA ALA A 834 20.56 22.36 31.25
C ALA A 834 20.69 22.48 32.78
N ALA A 835 20.83 23.71 33.29
CA ALA A 835 20.76 23.95 34.74
C ALA A 835 19.37 23.53 35.27
N ASP A 836 19.32 22.99 36.49
CA ASP A 836 18.11 22.49 37.15
C ASP A 836 17.38 21.34 36.42
N GLN A 837 18.10 20.63 35.54
CA GLN A 837 17.59 19.44 34.87
C GLN A 837 18.30 18.16 35.32
N VAL A 838 17.62 17.04 35.14
CA VAL A 838 18.12 15.68 35.38
C VAL A 838 17.88 14.79 34.18
N LEU A 839 18.86 13.94 33.86
CA LEU A 839 18.69 12.83 32.94
C LEU A 839 18.28 11.60 33.74
N CYS A 840 17.18 10.98 33.35
CA CYS A 840 16.59 9.87 34.07
C CYS A 840 16.41 8.65 33.17
N ARG A 841 16.69 7.47 33.71
CA ARG A 841 16.37 6.18 33.10
C ARG A 841 15.01 5.69 33.61
N VAL A 842 14.06 5.50 32.71
CA VAL A 842 12.68 5.16 33.06
C VAL A 842 12.59 3.69 33.50
N GLN A 843 11.97 3.44 34.64
CA GLN A 843 11.74 2.09 35.17
C GLN A 843 10.28 1.65 35.02
N TYR A 844 9.35 2.55 35.32
CA TYR A 844 7.92 2.28 35.27
C TYR A 844 7.17 3.39 34.55
N ILE A 845 6.19 3.00 33.75
CA ILE A 845 5.28 3.90 33.04
C ILE A 845 3.87 3.68 33.55
N SER A 846 3.20 4.77 33.90
CA SER A 846 1.79 4.82 34.23
C SER A 846 0.94 4.70 32.97
N ASN A 847 0.07 3.70 32.90
CA ASN A 847 -0.94 3.57 31.86
C ASN A 847 -2.27 4.14 32.38
N ASP A 848 -2.72 5.27 31.84
CA ASP A 848 -3.93 5.99 32.26
C ASP A 848 -4.92 6.15 31.10
N ALA A 849 -6.21 5.95 31.38
CA ALA A 849 -7.26 6.15 30.37
C ALA A 849 -7.31 7.60 29.88
N GLY A 850 -7.02 8.57 30.78
CA GLY A 850 -6.95 9.99 30.45
C GLY A 850 -5.91 10.35 29.38
N GLN A 851 -4.86 9.53 29.21
CA GLN A 851 -3.87 9.71 28.14
C GLN A 851 -4.52 9.71 26.75
N ARG A 852 -5.68 9.03 26.58
CA ARG A 852 -6.40 9.01 25.30
C ARG A 852 -6.87 10.40 24.90
N GLY A 853 -7.18 11.24 25.90
CA GLY A 853 -7.51 12.65 25.73
C GLY A 853 -6.35 13.47 25.17
N PHE A 854 -5.10 13.13 25.51
CA PHE A 854 -3.92 13.89 25.09
C PHE A 854 -3.66 13.77 23.57
N ILE A 855 -4.19 12.72 22.94
CA ILE A 855 -4.10 12.51 21.48
C ILE A 855 -5.43 12.74 20.76
N GLY A 856 -6.41 13.35 21.45
CA GLY A 856 -7.64 13.89 20.86
C GLY A 856 -8.91 13.06 21.14
N ILE A 857 -9.93 13.72 21.72
CA ILE A 857 -11.26 13.16 22.05
C ILE A 857 -12.42 14.09 21.64
N GLY A 858 -12.22 14.91 20.61
CA GLY A 858 -13.28 15.81 20.09
C GLY A 858 -13.51 17.09 20.89
N VAL A 859 -12.68 17.37 21.91
CA VAL A 859 -12.61 18.67 22.60
C VAL A 859 -11.64 19.57 21.85
N ALA A 860 -11.98 20.84 21.66
CA ALA A 860 -11.10 21.81 21.03
C ALA A 860 -9.80 22.00 21.82
N ASP A 861 -8.68 22.17 21.13
CA ASP A 861 -7.33 22.20 21.73
C ASP A 861 -7.18 23.28 22.82
N ASP A 862 -7.83 24.44 22.64
CA ASP A 862 -7.84 25.57 23.59
C ASP A 862 -8.69 25.33 24.85
N ARG A 863 -9.53 24.28 24.84
CA ARG A 863 -10.39 23.89 25.96
C ARG A 863 -9.87 22.68 26.72
N MET A 864 -8.79 22.05 26.26
CA MET A 864 -8.17 20.92 26.97
C MET A 864 -7.30 21.41 28.13
N TYR A 865 -7.40 20.74 29.27
CA TYR A 865 -6.65 21.09 30.49
C TYR A 865 -5.14 20.76 30.39
N VAL A 866 -4.74 20.01 29.38
CA VAL A 866 -3.34 19.83 28.99
C VAL A 866 -3.20 19.99 27.47
N PRO A 867 -2.09 20.55 26.98
CA PRO A 867 -1.82 20.61 25.55
C PRO A 867 -1.82 19.20 24.92
N PRO A 868 -2.44 19.02 23.74
CA PRO A 868 -2.37 17.77 23.01
C PRO A 868 -0.92 17.37 22.69
N VAL A 869 -0.65 16.07 22.70
CA VAL A 869 0.63 15.52 22.22
C VAL A 869 0.67 15.68 20.71
N ALA A 870 1.66 16.42 20.23
CA ALA A 870 1.85 16.65 18.79
C ALA A 870 2.20 15.34 18.07
N VAL A 871 1.71 15.20 16.83
CA VAL A 871 2.10 14.08 15.96
C VAL A 871 3.62 14.06 15.80
N GLY A 872 4.22 12.89 16.03
CA GLY A 872 5.66 12.66 15.97
C GLY A 872 6.42 12.91 17.28
N ALA A 873 5.77 13.48 18.31
CA ALA A 873 6.35 13.59 19.65
C ALA A 873 6.12 12.30 20.47
N ALA A 874 7.02 12.03 21.43
CA ALA A 874 6.86 10.92 22.36
C ALA A 874 5.60 11.10 23.23
N MET A 875 4.88 10.00 23.47
CA MET A 875 3.65 10.03 24.24
C MET A 875 3.92 10.42 25.69
N ARG A 876 3.11 11.33 26.23
CA ARG A 876 3.23 11.82 27.60
C ARG A 876 2.67 10.80 28.60
N ALA A 877 3.36 10.60 29.71
CA ALA A 877 2.95 9.66 30.76
C ALA A 877 3.46 10.06 32.15
N GLY A 878 2.81 9.56 33.20
CA GLY A 878 3.44 9.49 34.52
C GLY A 878 4.49 8.39 34.52
N ILE A 879 5.63 8.63 35.17
CA ILE A 879 6.73 7.66 35.21
C ILE A 879 7.42 7.63 36.58
N ILE A 880 8.08 6.51 36.85
CA ILE A 880 9.11 6.39 37.89
C ILE A 880 10.43 6.10 37.19
N ALA A 881 11.46 6.84 37.54
CA ALA A 881 12.75 6.79 36.88
C ALA A 881 13.90 6.97 37.88
N VAL A 882 15.09 6.51 37.51
CA VAL A 882 16.33 6.69 38.29
C VAL A 882 17.16 7.77 37.62
N VAL A 883 17.60 8.75 38.40
CA VAL A 883 18.51 9.81 37.94
C VAL A 883 19.86 9.19 37.58
N VAL A 884 20.32 9.36 36.34
CA VAL A 884 21.61 8.87 35.83
C VAL A 884 22.61 9.99 35.58
N ASP A 885 22.15 11.22 35.35
CA ASP A 885 22.96 12.45 35.34
C ASP A 885 22.13 13.61 35.89
N SER A 886 22.78 14.58 36.54
CA SER A 886 22.08 15.67 37.24
C SER A 886 22.86 16.98 37.21
N ARG A 887 22.13 18.06 36.87
CA ARG A 887 22.54 19.45 37.08
C ARG A 887 21.67 20.16 38.11
N ALA A 888 20.94 19.40 38.92
CA ALA A 888 20.10 19.89 40.00
C ALA A 888 20.55 19.32 41.34
N ALA A 889 21.04 20.17 42.24
CA ALA A 889 21.57 19.73 43.55
C ALA A 889 20.52 19.03 44.43
N SER A 890 19.24 19.31 44.21
CA SER A 890 18.11 18.68 44.91
C SER A 890 17.88 17.21 44.53
N LEU A 891 18.39 16.76 43.38
CA LEU A 891 18.17 15.42 42.83
C LEU A 891 19.51 14.79 42.42
N PRO A 892 20.28 14.21 43.35
CA PRO A 892 21.56 13.60 43.04
C PRO A 892 21.41 12.32 42.21
N VAL A 893 22.46 11.95 41.47
CA VAL A 893 22.52 10.70 40.70
C VAL A 893 22.24 9.48 41.59
N GLY A 894 21.47 8.53 41.08
CA GLY A 894 20.98 7.36 41.82
C GLY A 894 19.63 7.57 42.52
N SER A 895 19.14 8.81 42.61
CA SER A 895 17.82 9.10 43.17
C SER A 895 16.70 8.46 42.35
N THR A 896 15.68 7.92 43.02
CA THR A 896 14.44 7.50 42.37
C THR A 896 13.44 8.65 42.41
N VAL A 897 12.99 9.07 41.24
CA VAL A 897 12.06 10.19 41.08
C VAL A 897 10.80 9.73 40.37
N MET A 898 9.72 10.43 40.67
CA MET A 898 8.44 10.28 40.00
C MET A 898 8.04 11.60 39.36
N THR A 899 7.38 11.53 38.21
CA THR A 899 6.57 12.64 37.70
C THR A 899 5.16 12.16 37.41
N LEU A 900 4.18 12.99 37.74
CA LEU A 900 2.75 12.66 37.59
C LEU A 900 2.36 12.52 36.12
N HIS A 901 2.80 13.44 35.26
CA HIS A 901 2.44 13.45 33.85
C HIS A 901 3.45 14.17 32.95
N MET A 902 4.64 14.56 33.41
CA MET A 902 5.66 15.20 32.55
C MET A 902 6.64 14.20 31.93
N GLY A 903 6.51 12.91 32.25
CA GLY A 903 7.30 11.85 31.66
C GLY A 903 6.90 11.54 30.22
N ARG A 904 7.64 10.63 29.61
CA ARG A 904 7.43 10.19 28.22
C ARG A 904 7.52 8.68 28.12
N TRP A 905 6.86 8.12 27.11
CA TRP A 905 7.15 6.78 26.62
C TRP A 905 8.52 6.81 25.95
N ALA A 906 9.56 6.59 26.76
CA ALA A 906 10.95 6.49 26.35
C ALA A 906 11.71 5.64 27.40
N ASP A 907 12.86 5.10 27.00
CA ASP A 907 13.80 4.42 27.89
C ASP A 907 14.56 5.42 28.78
N THR A 908 14.81 6.61 28.26
CA THR A 908 15.50 7.73 28.91
C THR A 908 14.79 9.05 28.66
N VAL A 909 14.80 9.94 29.65
CA VAL A 909 14.12 11.23 29.59
C VAL A 909 14.94 12.31 30.30
N VAL A 910 14.93 13.52 29.74
CA VAL A 910 15.36 14.73 30.46
C VAL A 910 14.13 15.33 31.13
N LEU A 911 14.25 15.63 32.42
CA LEU A 911 13.20 16.23 33.24
C LEU A 911 13.72 17.48 33.94
N ASP A 912 12.85 18.48 34.10
CA ASP A 912 13.10 19.60 34.99
C ASP A 912 12.96 19.12 36.45
N ALA A 913 13.91 19.49 37.31
CA ALA A 913 13.94 19.04 38.70
C ALA A 913 12.71 19.50 39.50
N ALA A 914 12.11 20.64 39.12
CA ALA A 914 10.89 21.16 39.72
C ALA A 914 9.65 20.28 39.47
N ASP A 915 9.65 19.50 38.39
CA ASP A 915 8.55 18.60 38.01
C ASP A 915 8.71 17.19 38.58
N CYS A 916 9.80 16.94 39.30
CA CYS A 916 10.17 15.66 39.87
C CYS A 916 9.88 15.63 41.36
N GLN A 917 9.23 14.57 41.81
CA GLN A 917 9.09 14.24 43.22
C GLN A 917 10.10 13.14 43.58
N LEU A 918 10.90 13.38 44.61
CA LEU A 918 11.79 12.36 45.16
C LEU A 918 10.96 11.29 45.89
N LEU A 919 11.16 10.02 45.54
CA LEU A 919 10.55 8.90 46.25
C LEU A 919 11.52 8.39 47.32
N ASP A 920 11.08 8.39 48.58
CA ASP A 920 11.87 7.89 49.71
C ASP A 920 11.86 6.35 49.76
N PRO A 921 13.00 5.67 49.51
CA PRO A 921 13.09 4.22 49.60
C PRO A 921 12.82 3.68 51.01
N ALA A 922 13.02 4.50 52.05
CA ALA A 922 12.79 4.10 53.44
C ALA A 922 11.31 4.05 53.83
N SER A 923 10.39 4.47 52.95
CA SER A 923 8.96 4.44 53.20
C SER A 923 8.37 3.03 53.36
N GLY A 924 9.07 2.00 52.87
CA GLY A 924 8.60 0.60 52.87
C GLY A 924 7.43 0.33 51.91
N ILE A 925 7.05 1.31 51.09
CA ILE A 925 5.97 1.22 50.10
C ILE A 925 6.58 0.98 48.72
N ALA A 926 6.05 0.01 47.98
CA ALA A 926 6.51 -0.26 46.62
C ALA A 926 6.35 1.00 45.73
N PRO A 927 7.37 1.42 44.96
CA PRO A 927 7.31 2.65 44.17
C PRO A 927 6.11 2.73 43.23
N THR A 928 5.70 1.61 42.62
CA THR A 928 4.57 1.52 41.69
C THR A 928 3.26 2.04 42.26
N HIS A 929 3.04 1.95 43.57
CA HIS A 929 1.85 2.48 44.22
C HIS A 929 1.75 4.01 44.18
N PHE A 930 2.87 4.72 43.99
CA PHE A 930 2.90 6.16 43.73
C PHE A 930 2.46 6.53 42.31
N LEU A 931 2.36 5.57 41.36
CA LEU A 931 1.65 5.77 40.09
C LEU A 931 0.14 5.46 40.19
N GLY A 932 -0.30 4.86 41.30
CA GLY A 932 -1.66 4.38 41.52
C GLY A 932 -2.36 5.07 42.69
N ALA A 933 -2.59 4.33 43.78
CA ALA A 933 -3.36 4.77 44.94
C ALA A 933 -2.74 5.95 45.71
N LEU A 934 -1.43 6.16 45.59
CA LEU A 934 -0.72 7.31 46.15
C LEU A 934 -0.33 8.34 45.07
N GLY A 935 -0.76 8.12 43.83
CA GLY A 935 -0.49 8.95 42.67
C GLY A 935 -1.69 9.70 42.15
N ALA A 936 -1.64 10.09 40.87
CA ALA A 936 -2.73 10.81 40.21
C ALA A 936 -4.11 10.12 40.34
N PRO A 937 -4.26 8.79 40.17
CA PRO A 937 -5.55 8.12 40.37
C PRO A 937 -6.07 8.23 41.81
N GLY A 938 -5.22 8.02 42.80
CA GLY A 938 -5.60 8.13 44.22
C GLY A 938 -5.96 9.55 44.63
N LEU A 939 -5.21 10.54 44.15
CA LEU A 939 -5.49 11.95 44.41
C LEU A 939 -6.79 12.41 43.75
N ALA A 940 -7.04 12.00 42.51
CA ALA A 940 -8.31 12.28 41.83
C ALA A 940 -9.50 11.67 42.61
N ALA A 941 -9.34 10.45 43.11
CA ALA A 941 -10.34 9.80 43.97
C ALA A 941 -10.56 10.58 45.28
N TYR A 942 -9.48 10.97 45.98
CA TYR A 942 -9.56 11.72 47.22
C TYR A 942 -10.31 13.05 47.03
N TYR A 943 -9.90 13.86 46.06
CA TYR A 943 -10.55 15.15 45.82
C TYR A 943 -11.98 15.01 45.29
N GLY A 944 -12.24 14.05 44.40
CA GLY A 944 -13.59 13.82 43.92
C GLY A 944 -14.53 13.38 45.05
N VAL A 945 -14.09 12.51 45.97
CA VAL A 945 -14.92 12.07 47.11
C VAL A 945 -15.05 13.16 48.20
N VAL A 946 -13.94 13.79 48.58
CA VAL A 946 -13.89 14.70 49.73
C VAL A 946 -14.31 16.12 49.38
N GLU A 947 -13.81 16.69 48.27
CA GLU A 947 -14.04 18.10 47.92
C GLU A 947 -15.24 18.28 46.98
N VAL A 948 -15.35 17.43 45.95
CA VAL A 948 -16.39 17.57 44.93
C VAL A 948 -17.71 17.01 45.42
N LEU A 949 -17.72 15.77 45.90
CA LEU A 949 -18.91 15.12 46.44
C LEU A 949 -19.24 15.55 47.88
N ARG A 950 -18.24 16.02 48.64
CA ARG A 950 -18.40 16.34 50.07
C ARG A 950 -19.04 15.17 50.82
N ALA A 951 -18.49 13.98 50.58
CA ALA A 951 -18.98 12.76 51.18
C ALA A 951 -18.94 12.84 52.71
N ALA A 952 -19.95 12.23 53.34
CA ALA A 952 -20.13 12.24 54.78
C ALA A 952 -20.68 10.88 55.23
N PRO A 953 -20.55 10.52 56.53
CA PRO A 953 -21.01 9.23 57.02
C PRO A 953 -22.49 8.92 56.75
N ALA A 954 -23.34 9.94 56.60
CA ALA A 954 -24.76 9.74 56.30
C ALA A 954 -25.05 9.31 54.85
N HIS A 955 -24.12 9.53 53.92
CA HIS A 955 -24.37 9.40 52.48
C HIS A 955 -24.22 7.97 51.97
N THR A 956 -24.96 7.70 50.90
CA THR A 956 -24.82 6.54 50.03
C THR A 956 -24.09 6.98 48.75
N LEU A 957 -22.99 6.31 48.42
CA LEU A 957 -22.16 6.63 47.27
C LEU A 957 -22.15 5.49 46.25
N VAL A 958 -22.40 5.80 44.98
CA VAL A 958 -22.10 4.90 43.85
C VAL A 958 -20.75 5.26 43.25
N VAL A 959 -19.96 4.27 42.83
CA VAL A 959 -18.69 4.46 42.13
C VAL A 959 -18.67 3.65 40.84
N SER A 960 -18.59 4.30 39.67
CA SER A 960 -18.41 3.61 38.38
C SER A 960 -16.95 3.28 38.12
N GLY A 961 -16.67 2.20 37.39
CA GLY A 961 -15.31 1.73 37.16
C GLY A 961 -14.60 1.32 38.46
N ALA A 962 -15.36 0.79 39.43
CA ALA A 962 -14.92 0.57 40.81
C ALA A 962 -13.70 -0.36 40.95
N ALA A 963 -13.43 -1.19 39.94
CA ALA A 963 -12.29 -2.10 39.92
C ALA A 963 -11.03 -1.54 39.22
N GLY A 964 -11.09 -0.32 38.69
CA GLY A 964 -9.93 0.39 38.11
C GLY A 964 -9.16 1.20 39.15
N ALA A 965 -8.05 1.83 38.77
CA ALA A 965 -7.17 2.56 39.70
C ALA A 965 -7.91 3.62 40.55
N THR A 966 -8.54 4.60 39.89
CA THR A 966 -9.27 5.69 40.56
C THR A 966 -10.50 5.17 41.30
N GLY A 967 -11.27 4.28 40.70
CA GLY A 967 -12.48 3.71 41.31
C GLY A 967 -12.16 2.91 42.57
N ALA A 968 -11.10 2.10 42.55
CA ALA A 968 -10.72 1.29 43.70
C ALA A 968 -10.24 2.15 44.88
N ALA A 969 -9.52 3.23 44.59
CA ALA A 969 -9.18 4.24 45.59
C ALA A 969 -10.43 4.95 46.13
N ALA A 970 -11.36 5.35 45.26
CA ALA A 970 -12.59 6.05 45.67
C ALA A 970 -13.47 5.20 46.60
N VAL A 971 -13.59 3.90 46.32
CA VAL A 971 -14.31 2.94 47.19
C VAL A 971 -13.70 2.92 48.59
N GLN A 972 -12.38 2.74 48.68
CA GLN A 972 -11.68 2.67 49.97
C GLN A 972 -11.75 3.99 50.74
N ILE A 973 -11.56 5.12 50.06
CA ILE A 973 -11.64 6.45 50.67
C ILE A 973 -13.05 6.70 51.21
N ALA A 974 -14.08 6.45 50.41
CA ALA A 974 -15.46 6.63 50.83
C ALA A 974 -15.84 5.72 52.00
N LYS A 975 -15.43 4.44 51.96
CA LYS A 975 -15.82 3.47 52.97
C LYS A 975 -15.01 3.58 54.27
N ARG A 976 -13.69 3.70 54.18
CA ARG A 976 -12.76 3.51 55.31
C ARG A 976 -12.15 4.81 55.84
N ILE A 977 -12.11 5.87 55.02
CA ILE A 977 -11.62 7.19 55.46
C ILE A 977 -12.81 8.09 55.83
N VAL A 978 -13.76 8.27 54.92
CA VAL A 978 -14.95 9.11 55.16
C VAL A 978 -15.98 8.38 56.04
N GLY A 979 -16.12 7.06 55.88
CA GLY A 979 -17.06 6.27 56.64
C GLY A 979 -18.50 6.36 56.12
N CYS A 980 -18.70 6.51 54.80
CA CYS A 980 -20.03 6.54 54.19
C CYS A 980 -20.87 5.34 54.62
N ARG A 981 -22.15 5.58 54.95
CA ARG A 981 -23.13 4.57 55.37
C ARG A 981 -23.13 3.38 54.43
N ARG A 982 -23.12 3.65 53.12
CA ARG A 982 -23.14 2.62 52.09
C ARG A 982 -22.36 3.04 50.84
N VAL A 983 -21.55 2.13 50.31
CA VAL A 983 -20.78 2.31 49.07
C VAL A 983 -21.11 1.18 48.09
N VAL A 984 -21.58 1.54 46.89
CA VAL A 984 -21.94 0.60 45.83
C VAL A 984 -20.99 0.77 44.64
N GLY A 985 -20.25 -0.27 44.30
CA GLY A 985 -19.39 -0.28 43.11
C GLY A 985 -20.13 -0.73 41.85
N ILE A 986 -19.69 -0.24 40.69
CA ILE A 986 -20.06 -0.79 39.38
C ILE A 986 -18.77 -1.20 38.66
N ALA A 987 -18.67 -2.48 38.27
CA ALA A 987 -17.50 -3.04 37.59
C ALA A 987 -17.92 -4.01 36.48
N GLY A 988 -17.00 -4.40 35.60
CA GLY A 988 -17.30 -5.31 34.48
C GLY A 988 -16.79 -6.71 34.74
N GLY A 989 -17.71 -7.65 34.95
CA GLY A 989 -17.43 -9.05 35.27
C GLY A 989 -17.60 -9.38 36.76
N ALA A 990 -18.19 -10.55 37.03
CA ALA A 990 -18.43 -11.05 38.39
C ALA A 990 -17.17 -11.12 39.26
N ALA A 991 -16.01 -11.52 38.71
CA ALA A 991 -14.75 -11.60 39.46
C ALA A 991 -14.28 -10.23 39.98
N LYS A 992 -14.45 -9.17 39.17
CA LYS A 992 -14.14 -7.80 39.60
C LYS A 992 -15.11 -7.32 40.66
N CYS A 993 -16.39 -7.63 40.52
CA CYS A 993 -17.41 -7.26 41.51
C CYS A 993 -17.15 -7.93 42.86
N ALA A 994 -16.81 -9.23 42.87
CA ALA A 994 -16.44 -9.96 44.08
C ALA A 994 -15.22 -9.31 44.77
N TRP A 995 -14.18 -8.97 44.00
CA TRP A 995 -12.99 -8.31 44.53
C TRP A 995 -13.27 -6.92 45.13
N VAL A 996 -14.11 -6.11 44.47
CA VAL A 996 -14.51 -4.78 44.97
C VAL A 996 -15.21 -4.89 46.33
N VAL A 997 -16.01 -5.94 46.55
CA VAL A 997 -16.64 -6.18 47.85
C VAL A 997 -15.64 -6.73 48.87
N SER A 998 -14.96 -7.83 48.54
CA SER A 998 -14.13 -8.57 49.51
C SER A 998 -12.84 -7.86 49.90
N ALA A 999 -12.15 -7.22 48.94
CA ALA A 999 -10.84 -6.60 49.16
C ALA A 999 -10.94 -5.10 49.46
N LEU A 1000 -11.77 -4.37 48.70
CA LEU A 1000 -11.88 -2.91 48.81
C LEU A 1000 -12.91 -2.47 49.86
N GLY A 1001 -13.83 -3.35 50.24
CA GLY A 1001 -14.82 -3.12 51.30
C GLY A 1001 -16.09 -2.41 50.85
N ALA A 1002 -16.42 -2.39 49.56
CA ALA A 1002 -17.74 -1.92 49.12
C ALA A 1002 -18.86 -2.79 49.73
N ASP A 1003 -20.00 -2.18 50.05
CA ASP A 1003 -21.16 -2.91 50.60
C ASP A 1003 -21.87 -3.77 49.54
N ALA A 1004 -21.78 -3.36 48.27
CA ALA A 1004 -22.25 -4.13 47.12
C ALA A 1004 -21.44 -3.74 45.88
N CYS A 1005 -21.38 -4.62 44.89
CA CYS A 1005 -20.88 -4.28 43.56
C CYS A 1005 -21.73 -4.95 42.47
N VAL A 1006 -22.10 -4.18 41.45
CA VAL A 1006 -22.97 -4.62 40.36
C VAL A 1006 -22.18 -4.76 39.06
N ASP A 1007 -22.46 -5.81 38.30
CA ASP A 1007 -21.81 -6.09 37.01
C ASP A 1007 -22.55 -5.38 35.87
N TYR A 1008 -21.93 -4.37 35.26
CA TYR A 1008 -22.56 -3.66 34.13
C TYR A 1008 -22.68 -4.50 32.85
N LYS A 1009 -21.98 -5.64 32.77
CA LYS A 1009 -22.07 -6.58 31.66
C LYS A 1009 -23.19 -7.62 31.86
N SER A 1010 -23.81 -7.67 33.04
CA SER A 1010 -24.95 -8.55 33.32
C SER A 1010 -26.17 -8.15 32.49
N ALA A 1011 -26.90 -9.13 31.96
CA ALA A 1011 -28.20 -8.91 31.34
C ALA A 1011 -29.22 -8.31 32.33
N GLY A 1012 -29.02 -8.54 33.65
CA GLY A 1012 -29.84 -8.01 34.74
C GLY A 1012 -29.35 -6.69 35.34
N PHE A 1013 -28.38 -6.00 34.71
CA PHE A 1013 -27.70 -4.83 35.28
C PHE A 1013 -28.64 -3.79 35.90
N HIS A 1014 -29.71 -3.39 35.21
CA HIS A 1014 -30.64 -2.37 35.68
C HIS A 1014 -31.39 -2.79 36.96
N GLU A 1015 -31.82 -4.04 37.04
CA GLU A 1015 -32.53 -4.58 38.21
C GLU A 1015 -31.58 -4.77 39.41
N GLU A 1016 -30.36 -5.24 39.15
CA GLU A 1016 -29.31 -5.35 40.15
C GLU A 1016 -28.92 -3.98 40.71
N LEU A 1017 -28.75 -2.98 39.84
CA LEU A 1017 -28.46 -1.60 40.23
C LEU A 1017 -29.61 -1.03 41.08
N ALA A 1018 -30.87 -1.24 40.68
CA ALA A 1018 -32.01 -0.78 41.44
C ALA A 1018 -32.07 -1.38 42.85
N ARG A 1019 -31.79 -2.69 42.99
CA ARG A 1019 -31.70 -3.36 44.30
C ARG A 1019 -30.52 -2.88 45.14
N ALA A 1020 -29.35 -2.69 44.53
CA ALA A 1020 -28.17 -2.23 45.25
C ALA A 1020 -28.32 -0.77 45.76
N THR A 1021 -29.16 0.01 45.08
CA THR A 1021 -29.49 1.42 45.34
C THR A 1021 -30.92 1.62 45.83
N GLU A 1022 -31.46 0.67 46.60
CA GLU A 1022 -32.76 0.82 47.23
C GLU A 1022 -32.76 2.04 48.17
N GLY A 1023 -33.77 2.91 48.05
CA GLY A 1023 -33.84 4.18 48.78
C GLY A 1023 -33.13 5.37 48.12
N TYR A 1024 -32.66 5.24 46.87
CA TYR A 1024 -31.89 6.24 46.11
C TYR A 1024 -30.50 6.51 46.73
N VAL A 1025 -29.66 7.26 45.99
CA VAL A 1025 -28.28 7.57 46.41
C VAL A 1025 -27.98 9.07 46.33
N GLU A 1026 -27.30 9.61 47.34
CA GLU A 1026 -26.99 11.05 47.38
C GLU A 1026 -25.83 11.41 46.45
N LEU A 1027 -24.88 10.48 46.26
CA LEU A 1027 -23.60 10.77 45.61
C LEU A 1027 -23.27 9.74 44.54
N PHE A 1028 -22.67 10.21 43.44
CA PHE A 1028 -22.14 9.35 42.38
C PHE A 1028 -20.75 9.84 41.94
N PHE A 1029 -19.75 8.98 42.03
CA PHE A 1029 -18.42 9.19 41.48
C PHE A 1029 -18.34 8.52 40.10
N ASP A 1030 -18.31 9.32 39.03
CA ASP A 1030 -18.37 8.81 37.67
C ASP A 1030 -17.01 8.84 36.94
N ASN A 1031 -16.50 7.67 36.61
CA ASN A 1031 -15.33 7.44 35.76
C ASN A 1031 -15.68 7.04 34.32
N VAL A 1032 -16.94 6.68 34.06
CA VAL A 1032 -17.33 5.89 32.89
C VAL A 1032 -18.18 6.69 31.91
N GLY A 1033 -19.14 7.47 32.40
CA GLY A 1033 -20.10 8.16 31.55
C GLY A 1033 -21.06 7.20 30.82
N GLY A 1034 -21.62 7.67 29.71
CA GLY A 1034 -22.44 6.86 28.79
C GLY A 1034 -23.62 6.16 29.45
N ALA A 1035 -23.86 4.90 29.07
CA ALA A 1035 -24.98 4.10 29.54
C ALA A 1035 -24.98 3.87 31.07
N VAL A 1036 -23.80 3.84 31.71
CA VAL A 1036 -23.70 3.69 33.17
C VAL A 1036 -24.18 4.96 33.87
N LEU A 1037 -23.71 6.13 33.41
CA LEU A 1037 -24.22 7.41 33.91
C LEU A 1037 -25.74 7.50 33.71
N ASP A 1038 -26.22 7.18 32.51
CA ASP A 1038 -27.65 7.25 32.18
C ASP A 1038 -28.51 6.31 33.04
N ALA A 1039 -27.97 5.14 33.41
CA ALA A 1039 -28.64 4.18 34.30
C ALA A 1039 -28.64 4.60 35.79
N VAL A 1040 -27.63 5.37 36.22
CA VAL A 1040 -27.53 5.85 37.61
C VAL A 1040 -28.37 7.11 37.84
N LEU A 1041 -28.59 7.95 36.82
CA LEU A 1041 -29.39 9.18 36.95
C LEU A 1041 -30.77 8.96 37.62
N PRO A 1042 -31.60 7.96 37.22
CA PRO A 1042 -32.89 7.69 37.87
C PRO A 1042 -32.78 7.12 39.29
N ARG A 1043 -31.57 6.77 39.75
CA ARG A 1043 -31.30 6.24 41.10
C ARG A 1043 -30.80 7.32 42.06
N MET A 1044 -30.56 8.54 41.58
CA MET A 1044 -30.09 9.65 42.40
C MET A 1044 -31.21 10.22 43.28
N ALA A 1045 -30.87 10.55 44.52
CA ALA A 1045 -31.74 11.27 45.44
C ALA A 1045 -31.86 12.74 45.02
N ARG A 1046 -32.94 13.40 45.46
CA ARG A 1046 -33.18 14.82 45.18
C ARG A 1046 -32.06 15.67 45.79
N GLY A 1047 -31.47 16.55 44.98
CA GLY A 1047 -30.33 17.37 45.35
C GLY A 1047 -28.99 16.63 45.34
N GLY A 1048 -28.95 15.40 44.82
CA GLY A 1048 -27.73 14.60 44.76
C GLY A 1048 -26.67 15.17 43.82
N THR A 1049 -25.43 14.72 44.02
CA THR A 1049 -24.25 15.25 43.32
C THR A 1049 -23.50 14.14 42.58
N VAL A 1050 -23.15 14.42 41.34
CA VAL A 1050 -22.30 13.59 40.47
C VAL A 1050 -20.95 14.28 40.28
N ALA A 1051 -19.88 13.63 40.72
CA ALA A 1051 -18.51 14.04 40.42
C ALA A 1051 -18.06 13.34 39.14
N VAL A 1052 -17.93 14.10 38.06
CA VAL A 1052 -17.53 13.60 36.75
C VAL A 1052 -16.00 13.63 36.65
N CYS A 1053 -15.37 12.50 36.96
CA CYS A 1053 -13.91 12.32 36.90
C CYS A 1053 -13.44 11.99 35.48
N GLY A 1054 -14.25 11.25 34.72
CA GLY A 1054 -13.90 10.80 33.38
C GLY A 1054 -15.07 10.14 32.67
N ALA A 1055 -14.87 9.82 31.39
CA ALA A 1055 -15.89 9.21 30.54
C ALA A 1055 -15.25 8.09 29.69
N VAL A 1056 -14.64 7.08 30.35
CA VAL A 1056 -13.84 6.08 29.63
C VAL A 1056 -14.64 5.29 28.58
N ALA A 1057 -15.97 5.16 28.74
CA ALA A 1057 -16.82 4.51 27.75
C ALA A 1057 -16.87 5.27 26.41
N THR A 1058 -16.55 6.56 26.39
CA THR A 1058 -16.68 7.41 25.20
C THR A 1058 -15.33 7.76 24.58
N TYR A 1059 -14.20 7.46 25.23
CA TYR A 1059 -12.88 7.91 24.74
C TYR A 1059 -12.49 7.34 23.38
N ASN A 1060 -12.95 6.14 23.05
CA ASN A 1060 -12.70 5.49 21.76
C ASN A 1060 -13.90 5.49 20.82
N ASP A 1061 -15.04 6.04 21.24
CA ASP A 1061 -16.23 6.17 20.38
C ASP A 1061 -16.20 7.53 19.67
N PRO A 1062 -16.19 7.58 18.33
CA PRO A 1062 -16.27 8.85 17.61
C PRO A 1062 -17.67 9.49 17.66
N ALA A 1063 -18.70 8.78 18.13
CA ALA A 1063 -20.03 9.33 18.29
C ALA A 1063 -20.13 10.17 19.58
N PRO A 1064 -20.89 11.29 19.56
CA PRO A 1064 -21.19 12.03 20.79
C PRO A 1064 -21.95 11.16 21.79
N MET A 1065 -21.64 11.30 23.08
CA MET A 1065 -22.38 10.68 24.17
C MET A 1065 -23.86 11.10 24.15
N ARG A 1066 -24.76 10.15 24.34
CA ARG A 1066 -26.21 10.38 24.43
C ARG A 1066 -26.70 9.91 25.81
N LEU A 1067 -27.55 10.72 26.45
CA LEU A 1067 -28.19 10.41 27.73
C LEU A 1067 -29.71 10.50 27.55
N GLY A 1068 -30.43 9.40 27.81
CA GLY A 1068 -31.89 9.33 27.69
C GLY A 1068 -32.61 9.90 28.91
N ASN A 1069 -32.02 9.78 30.10
CA ASN A 1069 -32.63 10.15 31.37
C ASN A 1069 -32.27 11.58 31.82
N TRP A 1070 -31.97 12.48 30.88
CA TRP A 1070 -31.54 13.85 31.21
C TRP A 1070 -32.56 14.65 32.06
N MET A 1071 -33.86 14.34 31.92
CA MET A 1071 -34.91 14.97 32.72
C MET A 1071 -34.80 14.69 34.22
N GLU A 1072 -34.06 13.66 34.65
CA GLU A 1072 -33.78 13.41 36.06
C GLU A 1072 -32.90 14.51 36.66
N VAL A 1073 -31.95 15.05 35.89
CA VAL A 1073 -31.11 16.17 36.33
C VAL A 1073 -31.98 17.37 36.72
N VAL A 1074 -32.99 17.67 35.91
CA VAL A 1074 -33.93 18.77 36.15
C VAL A 1074 -34.85 18.45 37.32
N SER A 1075 -35.53 17.30 37.28
CA SER A 1075 -36.60 16.94 38.23
C SER A 1075 -36.06 16.74 39.63
N MET A 1076 -34.88 16.12 39.74
CA MET A 1076 -34.22 15.82 40.99
C MET A 1076 -33.23 16.91 41.42
N ARG A 1077 -33.03 17.97 40.61
CA ARG A 1077 -32.11 19.09 40.89
C ARG A 1077 -30.70 18.59 41.18
N LEU A 1078 -30.24 17.69 40.33
CA LEU A 1078 -28.93 17.07 40.46
C LEU A 1078 -27.84 18.06 40.10
N GLN A 1079 -26.70 17.94 40.78
CA GLN A 1079 -25.49 18.68 40.42
C GLN A 1079 -24.54 17.76 39.68
N LEU A 1080 -24.20 18.07 38.43
CA LEU A 1080 -23.18 17.36 37.66
C LEU A 1080 -21.94 18.26 37.58
N LYS A 1081 -20.85 17.86 38.23
CA LYS A 1081 -19.64 18.67 38.34
C LYS A 1081 -18.41 17.91 37.86
N GLY A 1082 -17.83 18.37 36.76
CA GLY A 1082 -16.49 17.95 36.32
C GLY A 1082 -15.40 18.56 37.20
N PHE A 1083 -14.28 17.86 37.32
CA PHE A 1083 -13.09 18.35 38.01
C PHE A 1083 -11.82 17.78 37.40
N ILE A 1084 -10.71 18.50 37.52
CA ILE A 1084 -9.39 18.04 37.08
C ILE A 1084 -8.43 18.08 38.29
N LEU A 1085 -7.62 17.04 38.46
CA LEU A 1085 -6.68 16.95 39.58
C LEU A 1085 -5.73 18.16 39.67
N LEU A 1086 -5.31 18.69 38.52
CA LEU A 1086 -4.37 19.81 38.43
C LEU A 1086 -4.90 21.08 39.10
N ASP A 1087 -6.22 21.23 39.24
CA ASP A 1087 -6.86 22.35 39.94
C ASP A 1087 -6.52 22.35 41.46
N TYR A 1088 -6.00 21.23 41.98
CA TYR A 1088 -5.66 21.03 43.39
C TYR A 1088 -4.14 20.90 43.63
N ALA A 1089 -3.31 21.30 42.66
CA ALA A 1089 -1.85 21.09 42.69
C ALA A 1089 -1.18 21.52 44.02
N GLU A 1090 -1.55 22.69 44.55
CA GLU A 1090 -0.99 23.24 45.80
C GLU A 1090 -1.30 22.38 47.04
N LYS A 1091 -2.40 21.62 47.01
CA LYS A 1091 -2.86 20.77 48.11
C LYS A 1091 -2.40 19.32 48.00
N ILE A 1092 -1.78 18.93 46.87
CA ILE A 1092 -1.33 17.55 46.63
C ILE A 1092 -0.46 17.00 47.78
N PRO A 1093 0.54 17.72 48.31
CA PRO A 1093 1.38 17.19 49.39
C PRO A 1093 0.58 16.80 50.64
N GLU A 1094 -0.42 17.59 51.02
CA GLU A 1094 -1.30 17.29 52.17
C GLU A 1094 -2.12 16.02 51.93
N ALA A 1095 -2.73 15.89 50.74
CA ALA A 1095 -3.55 14.74 50.39
C ALA A 1095 -2.72 13.44 50.31
N ILE A 1096 -1.50 13.50 49.75
CA ILE A 1096 -0.57 12.35 49.78
C ILE A 1096 -0.27 11.96 51.22
N GLY A 1097 0.04 12.93 52.09
CA GLY A 1097 0.32 12.67 53.51
C GLY A 1097 -0.82 11.90 54.19
N LYS A 1098 -2.07 12.35 53.99
CA LYS A 1098 -3.27 11.68 54.52
C LYS A 1098 -3.46 10.26 53.97
N LEU A 1099 -3.21 10.05 52.69
CA LEU A 1099 -3.31 8.72 52.08
C LEU A 1099 -2.22 7.78 52.60
N VAL A 1100 -0.98 8.25 52.75
CA VAL A 1100 0.12 7.47 53.34
C VAL A 1100 -0.17 7.09 54.79
N GLU A 1101 -0.72 8.02 55.58
CA GLU A 1101 -1.16 7.72 56.95
C GLU A 1101 -2.28 6.68 56.96
N ALA A 1102 -3.28 6.81 56.09
CA ALA A 1102 -4.36 5.83 55.96
C ALA A 1102 -3.85 4.44 55.53
N VAL A 1103 -2.78 4.36 54.74
CA VAL A 1103 -2.10 3.09 54.42
C VAL A 1103 -1.46 2.49 55.67
N ARG A 1104 -0.75 3.30 56.48
CA ARG A 1104 -0.12 2.85 57.73
C ARG A 1104 -1.15 2.36 58.75
N GLU A 1105 -2.33 2.98 58.78
CA GLU A 1105 -3.46 2.57 59.63
C GLU A 1105 -4.22 1.33 59.09
N GLY A 1106 -3.85 0.81 57.90
CA GLY A 1106 -4.55 -0.29 57.25
C GLY A 1106 -5.92 0.07 56.66
N LYS A 1107 -6.27 1.36 56.62
CA LYS A 1107 -7.52 1.85 56.00
C LYS A 1107 -7.44 1.81 54.47
N VAL A 1108 -6.27 2.07 53.90
CA VAL A 1108 -6.03 1.90 52.46
C VAL A 1108 -5.15 0.67 52.25
N VAL A 1109 -5.68 -0.33 51.57
CA VAL A 1109 -4.95 -1.54 51.21
C VAL A 1109 -4.14 -1.29 49.95
N LEU A 1110 -2.86 -1.62 50.03
CA LEU A 1110 -1.90 -1.69 48.93
C LEU A 1110 -1.51 -3.16 48.69
N GLY A 1111 -0.76 -3.43 47.61
CA GLY A 1111 -0.24 -4.76 47.28
C GLY A 1111 -0.44 -5.14 45.82
N GLU A 1112 0.05 -6.32 45.44
CA GLU A 1112 0.04 -6.84 44.05
C GLU A 1112 -1.37 -6.95 43.47
N GLU A 1113 -2.42 -7.10 44.28
CA GLU A 1113 -3.78 -7.15 43.76
C GLU A 1113 -4.34 -5.79 43.32
N MET A 1114 -3.73 -4.69 43.79
CA MET A 1114 -4.13 -3.31 43.50
C MET A 1114 -3.50 -2.77 42.21
N GLU A 1115 -2.59 -3.53 41.60
CA GLU A 1115 -1.93 -3.17 40.36
C GLU A 1115 -1.79 -4.36 39.42
N THR A 1116 -1.85 -4.09 38.12
CA THR A 1116 -1.47 -5.02 37.07
C THR A 1116 -0.15 -4.51 36.52
N VAL A 1117 0.97 -5.15 36.88
CA VAL A 1117 2.29 -4.79 36.35
C VAL A 1117 2.58 -5.69 35.16
N VAL A 1118 2.85 -5.10 34.00
CA VAL A 1118 3.23 -5.80 32.77
C VAL A 1118 4.67 -5.46 32.44
N GLU A 1119 5.51 -6.47 32.31
CA GLU A 1119 6.91 -6.30 31.90
C GLU A 1119 7.00 -6.33 30.37
N THR A 1120 7.61 -5.30 29.77
CA THR A 1120 7.82 -5.21 28.31
C THR A 1120 8.92 -4.21 27.98
N GLY A 1121 9.56 -4.35 26.81
CA GLY A 1121 10.34 -3.29 26.18
C GLY A 1121 9.45 -2.10 25.78
N ILE A 1122 10.07 -0.99 25.36
CA ILE A 1122 9.36 0.26 25.03
C ILE A 1122 8.34 0.07 23.89
N GLU A 1123 8.62 -0.85 22.96
CA GLU A 1123 7.76 -1.23 21.84
C GLU A 1123 6.40 -1.83 22.26
N GLY A 1124 6.33 -2.48 23.42
CA GLY A 1124 5.09 -3.09 23.93
C GLY A 1124 4.26 -2.19 24.85
N VAL A 1125 4.73 -0.97 25.14
CA VAL A 1125 3.97 0.01 25.92
C VAL A 1125 2.61 0.35 25.28
N PRO A 1126 2.50 0.62 23.96
CA PRO A 1126 1.21 0.92 23.33
C PRO A 1126 0.18 -0.20 23.46
N GLU A 1127 0.61 -1.46 23.25
CA GLU A 1127 -0.26 -2.63 23.40
C GLU A 1127 -0.71 -2.80 24.86
N THR A 1128 0.22 -2.64 25.81
CA THR A 1128 -0.09 -2.67 27.24
C THR A 1128 -1.13 -1.62 27.57
N TRP A 1129 -0.95 -0.37 27.12
CA TRP A 1129 -1.88 0.73 27.37
C TRP A 1129 -3.29 0.45 26.85
N MET A 1130 -3.44 -0.20 25.68
CA MET A 1130 -4.75 -0.51 25.10
C MET A 1130 -5.61 -1.46 25.95
N ARG A 1131 -5.00 -2.29 26.80
CA ARG A 1131 -5.71 -3.20 27.73
C ARG A 1131 -6.67 -2.47 28.69
N LEU A 1132 -6.43 -1.18 28.96
CA LEU A 1132 -7.32 -0.34 29.77
C LEU A 1132 -8.74 -0.28 29.20
N PHE A 1133 -8.86 -0.25 27.87
CA PHE A 1133 -10.13 -0.04 27.18
C PHE A 1133 -10.90 -1.35 26.94
N GLU A 1134 -10.22 -2.48 27.05
CA GLU A 1134 -10.81 -3.83 27.00
C GLU A 1134 -11.28 -4.30 28.38
N GLY A 1135 -10.90 -3.56 29.43
CA GLY A 1135 -11.11 -3.97 30.81
C GLY A 1135 -10.23 -5.15 31.21
N GLY A 1136 -9.05 -5.30 30.61
CA GLY A 1136 -8.13 -6.40 30.86
C GLY A 1136 -7.37 -6.33 32.18
N ASN A 1137 -7.29 -5.16 32.82
CA ASN A 1137 -6.56 -4.96 34.08
C ASN A 1137 -7.48 -5.01 35.32
N ARG A 1138 -6.91 -5.40 36.46
CA ARG A 1138 -7.47 -5.22 37.80
C ARG A 1138 -6.59 -4.22 38.55
N GLY A 1139 -7.20 -3.17 39.12
CA GLY A 1139 -6.45 -2.09 39.74
C GLY A 1139 -5.66 -1.25 38.73
N LYS A 1140 -4.54 -0.67 39.17
CA LYS A 1140 -3.71 0.23 38.35
C LYS A 1140 -2.87 -0.55 37.33
N LEU A 1141 -3.00 -0.23 36.05
CA LEU A 1141 -2.12 -0.78 35.01
C LEU A 1141 -0.79 0.00 34.98
N VAL A 1142 0.31 -0.73 35.11
CA VAL A 1142 1.68 -0.19 35.09
C VAL A 1142 2.50 -1.00 34.10
N THR A 1143 3.29 -0.33 33.27
CA THR A 1143 4.34 -0.99 32.50
C THR A 1143 5.64 -0.90 33.28
N LYS A 1144 6.29 -2.04 33.53
CA LYS A 1144 7.68 -2.09 33.97
C LYS A 1144 8.55 -2.28 32.73
N LEU A 1145 9.42 -1.32 32.45
CA LEU A 1145 10.32 -1.41 31.32
C LEU A 1145 11.43 -2.42 31.60
N VAL A 1146 11.50 -3.45 30.77
CA VAL A 1146 12.66 -4.34 30.69
C VAL A 1146 13.59 -3.79 29.62
N GLN A 1147 14.88 -3.72 29.94
CA GLN A 1147 15.91 -3.18 29.06
C GLN A 1147 16.51 -4.27 28.18
#